data_AF-A0A735RKL0-F1
#
_entry.id   AF-A0A735RKL0-F1
#
_cell.length_a   1.000
_cell.length_b   1.000
_cell.length_c   1.000
_cell.angle_alpha   90.00
_cell.angle_beta   90.00
_cell.angle_gamma   90.00
#
_symmetry.space_group_name_H-M   'P 1'
#
loop_
_entity.id
_entity.type
_entity.pdbx_description
1 polymer ?
#
loop_
_entity_poly.entity_id
_entity_poly.type
_entity_poly.pdbx_seq_one_letter_code
_entity_poly.pdbx_strand_id
1 'polypeptide(L)'
;GDNVTSVRSPGFTIENIDPDANRVTVQIAHDGSSREVELTQTGGRWHFTPDSAWTDGSYTLTVKVEDNAGNIRYSTPLDVKVDTHTSINHIELVNDNGVPDDNLTNEMRPQFRVTVPEDVTVVRLSLDGSGDWVNATAGATKGEWNYSWPSDVGEGKHVLTVEVTDAAGNTATKTLDFRIDTRLSEPVITLNSADDTGVPGDGLTSRAQPSFTLQDIDADVVRVTVSVEHGGRTETFDVLQGAGGWIFTPAAAWTDGSYTLKVTVEDEAGNIRHSAPLDVKVDTQTAIDRIELVNDSGEPADNLTNDVRPEFRVTVPEDVNRVRVSLDGGKTWMDATKASAGVWSYTWSSDVTEGAHVLTVEATDIAGNTATRTLDFTIDTTLSTPTIELDGPDDTGVQGDNLTNRSQPTFILKDVDPDAASVMVSVNHGGTTTTFAATNGAGGWRFTPASDWTDGAYTLSVTVTDKAGNVSHSAPLTVNVDTHVTIDSIVLVNDSSFIGDNLTNEVRPHFRVTVPGDVNVVRLSLNDGKTWGNATQSASGDWEYIWPDDVTEGKHTLTVEATDIAGNKATQMLEFIIDTTLSTPTITLDAVDDSGVAGDNITNEKTPGFTINGIDADASQVMVVVTHNGKSKELALTQVSGRWHFTPDSDWTDGNYTLTVKVEDKAGNMSQSSPLTVTVDTQTVISSIVLVNDSGIVGDKMTNNVHPHFRVTVPEDVNVVRLSIDGGTTWGNATQSAVKGIWNYNWPTDVGDGKYTLMVEAIDAAGNKATQTLEFIVDATLS
;
A
#
# COMPACT_ATOMS: atom_id res chain seq x y z
N GLY A 1 -77.98 -77.69 79.17
CA GLY A 1 -77.02 -77.28 78.13
C GLY A 1 -76.48 -75.93 78.55
N ASP A 2 -76.09 -75.11 77.59
CA ASP A 2 -75.98 -73.64 77.72
C ASP A 2 -77.32 -72.96 78.03
N ASN A 3 -78.44 -73.69 77.87
CA ASN A 3 -79.82 -73.25 78.13
C ASN A 3 -80.23 -72.06 77.25
N VAL A 4 -79.60 -71.92 76.08
CA VAL A 4 -80.03 -71.00 75.03
C VAL A 4 -80.79 -71.83 73.99
N THR A 5 -81.92 -71.34 73.49
CA THR A 5 -82.73 -72.08 72.53
C THR A 5 -83.39 -71.20 71.49
N SER A 6 -83.39 -71.67 70.25
CA SER A 6 -84.17 -71.12 69.13
C SER A 6 -85.62 -71.62 69.09
N VAL A 7 -85.97 -72.54 69.99
CA VAL A 7 -87.32 -73.11 70.05
C VAL A 7 -88.19 -72.22 70.93
N ARG A 8 -89.23 -71.61 70.36
CA ARG A 8 -90.17 -70.74 71.09
C ARG A 8 -91.04 -71.46 72.12
N SER A 9 -91.12 -72.79 72.09
CA SER A 9 -91.87 -73.59 73.06
C SER A 9 -90.99 -74.72 73.58
N PRO A 10 -89.94 -74.41 74.36
CA PRO A 10 -89.04 -75.44 74.83
C PRO A 10 -89.78 -76.38 75.79
N GLY A 11 -89.55 -77.68 75.60
CA GLY A 11 -90.09 -78.71 76.48
C GLY A 11 -89.18 -78.91 77.69
N PHE A 12 -89.77 -78.88 78.88
CA PHE A 12 -89.08 -79.10 80.15
C PHE A 12 -89.61 -80.38 80.79
N THR A 13 -88.69 -81.22 81.26
CA THR A 13 -89.03 -82.38 82.10
C THR A 13 -88.67 -82.03 83.54
N ILE A 14 -89.63 -82.25 84.44
CA ILE A 14 -89.46 -81.99 85.87
C ILE A 14 -89.33 -83.36 86.54
N GLU A 15 -88.20 -83.56 87.21
CA GLU A 15 -87.86 -84.82 87.86
C GLU A 15 -87.65 -84.61 89.37
N ASN A 16 -87.59 -85.71 90.14
CA ASN A 16 -87.40 -85.71 91.60
C ASN A 16 -88.53 -85.05 92.40
N ILE A 17 -89.77 -85.36 92.05
CA ILE A 17 -90.95 -84.98 92.82
C ILE A 17 -91.35 -86.15 93.75
N ASP A 18 -91.64 -85.86 95.02
CA ASP A 18 -92.06 -86.88 96.01
C ASP A 18 -93.41 -87.52 95.59
N PRO A 19 -93.58 -88.86 95.67
CA PRO A 19 -94.83 -89.53 95.33
C PRO A 19 -96.09 -89.03 96.05
N ASP A 20 -95.97 -88.36 97.20
CA ASP A 20 -97.11 -87.77 97.91
C ASP A 20 -97.44 -86.31 97.52
N ALA A 21 -96.70 -85.73 96.56
CA ALA A 21 -96.99 -84.43 95.97
C ALA A 21 -98.33 -84.44 95.23
N ASN A 22 -99.25 -83.56 95.60
CA ASN A 22 -100.56 -83.44 94.96
C ASN A 22 -100.65 -82.27 93.98
N ARG A 23 -99.78 -81.26 94.11
CA ARG A 23 -99.73 -80.09 93.23
C ARG A 23 -98.30 -79.78 92.83
N VAL A 24 -98.04 -79.70 91.52
CA VAL A 24 -96.76 -79.25 90.97
C VAL A 24 -97.04 -78.11 90.01
N THR A 25 -96.49 -76.95 90.29
CA THR A 25 -96.62 -75.74 89.47
C THR A 25 -95.24 -75.27 89.04
N VAL A 26 -95.10 -74.75 87.82
CA VAL A 26 -93.89 -74.02 87.42
C VAL A 26 -94.17 -72.52 87.47
N GLN A 27 -93.36 -71.79 88.22
CA GLN A 27 -93.32 -70.34 88.18
C GLN A 27 -92.36 -69.91 87.07
N ILE A 28 -92.87 -69.18 86.10
CA ILE A 28 -92.11 -68.66 84.96
C ILE A 28 -91.99 -67.16 85.15
N ALA A 29 -90.77 -66.67 85.35
CA ALA A 29 -90.47 -65.25 85.41
C ALA A 29 -89.86 -64.78 84.09
N HIS A 30 -90.42 -63.72 83.52
CA HIS A 30 -89.93 -63.07 82.30
C HIS A 30 -90.26 -61.57 82.37
N ASP A 31 -89.27 -60.73 82.06
CA ASP A 31 -89.40 -59.27 82.05
C ASP A 31 -90.08 -58.68 83.30
N GLY A 32 -89.71 -59.20 84.48
CA GLY A 32 -90.23 -58.75 85.77
C GLY A 32 -91.65 -59.20 86.11
N SER A 33 -92.33 -59.94 85.21
CA SER A 33 -93.63 -60.58 85.46
C SER A 33 -93.44 -62.06 85.79
N SER A 34 -94.22 -62.61 86.73
CA SER A 34 -94.19 -64.04 87.04
C SER A 34 -95.57 -64.66 86.96
N ARG A 35 -95.69 -65.80 86.29
CA ARG A 35 -96.92 -66.61 86.24
C ARG A 35 -96.66 -68.01 86.78
N GLU A 36 -97.61 -68.56 87.54
CA GLU A 36 -97.61 -69.97 87.93
C GLU A 36 -98.48 -70.75 86.94
N VAL A 37 -97.96 -71.85 86.41
CA VAL A 37 -98.70 -72.80 85.58
C VAL A 37 -98.70 -74.14 86.29
N GLU A 38 -99.89 -74.68 86.52
CA GLU A 38 -100.04 -76.01 87.11
C GLU A 38 -99.72 -77.08 86.08
N LEU A 39 -98.85 -78.02 86.45
CA LEU A 39 -98.39 -79.08 85.56
C LEU A 39 -99.35 -80.25 85.64
N THR A 40 -99.33 -81.11 84.62
CA THR A 40 -100.08 -82.38 84.60
C THR A 40 -99.13 -83.53 84.30
N GLN A 41 -99.25 -84.64 85.03
CA GLN A 41 -98.44 -85.84 84.77
C GLN A 41 -98.90 -86.55 83.50
N THR A 42 -97.94 -86.84 82.62
CA THR A 42 -98.17 -87.70 81.45
C THR A 42 -97.15 -88.84 81.50
N GLY A 43 -97.62 -90.10 81.54
CA GLY A 43 -96.73 -91.27 81.60
C GLY A 43 -95.86 -91.38 82.85
N GLY A 44 -96.29 -90.81 83.98
CA GLY A 44 -95.58 -90.88 85.26
C GLY A 44 -94.47 -89.84 85.48
N ARG A 45 -94.25 -88.90 84.55
CA ARG A 45 -93.36 -87.75 84.73
C ARG A 45 -94.10 -86.42 84.56
N TRP A 46 -93.64 -85.42 85.29
CA TRP A 46 -94.12 -84.04 85.17
C TRP A 46 -93.40 -83.37 84.02
N HIS A 47 -94.17 -82.76 83.12
CA HIS A 47 -93.63 -82.02 81.99
C HIS A 47 -94.24 -80.63 81.96
N PHE A 48 -93.45 -79.67 81.52
CA PHE A 48 -93.91 -78.32 81.22
C PHE A 48 -93.56 -78.00 79.78
N THR A 49 -94.53 -77.52 79.03
CA THR A 49 -94.30 -76.86 77.75
C THR A 49 -95.15 -75.60 77.77
N PRO A 50 -94.61 -74.44 77.39
CA PRO A 50 -95.40 -73.21 77.38
C PRO A 50 -96.63 -73.32 76.47
N ASP A 51 -97.79 -72.92 76.98
CA ASP A 51 -99.07 -72.92 76.23
C ASP A 51 -99.06 -71.97 75.01
N SER A 52 -98.13 -71.03 74.99
CA SER A 52 -97.89 -70.09 73.91
C SER A 52 -96.40 -69.97 73.63
N ALA A 53 -96.05 -69.70 72.37
CA ALA A 53 -94.69 -69.37 71.97
C ALA A 53 -94.14 -68.23 72.84
N TRP A 54 -92.95 -68.45 73.38
CA TRP A 54 -92.14 -67.44 74.06
C TRP A 54 -91.55 -66.47 73.04
N THR A 55 -91.51 -65.19 73.41
CA THR A 55 -90.76 -64.15 72.72
C THR A 55 -89.29 -64.25 73.09
N ASP A 56 -88.42 -63.69 72.26
CA ASP A 56 -86.99 -63.68 72.55
C ASP A 56 -86.70 -62.90 73.84
N GLY A 57 -85.78 -63.41 74.65
CA GLY A 57 -85.46 -62.88 75.97
C GLY A 57 -85.12 -63.98 76.98
N SER A 58 -84.80 -63.56 78.20
CA SER A 58 -84.43 -64.47 79.29
C SER A 58 -85.64 -64.84 80.15
N TYR A 59 -85.77 -66.13 80.44
CA TYR A 59 -86.83 -66.73 81.24
C TYR A 59 -86.21 -67.48 82.40
N THR A 60 -86.73 -67.27 83.61
CA THR A 60 -86.33 -68.01 84.80
C THR A 60 -87.46 -68.91 85.25
N LEU A 61 -87.24 -70.23 85.24
CA LEU A 61 -88.24 -71.22 85.66
C LEU A 61 -87.91 -71.74 87.06
N THR A 62 -88.89 -71.70 87.97
CA THR A 62 -88.79 -72.27 89.31
C THR A 62 -89.97 -73.21 89.54
N VAL A 63 -89.71 -74.50 89.79
CA VAL A 63 -90.76 -75.47 90.07
C VAL A 63 -91.13 -75.38 91.55
N LYS A 64 -92.42 -75.29 91.85
CA LYS A 64 -93.01 -75.29 93.18
C LYS A 64 -93.87 -76.54 93.35
N VAL A 65 -93.66 -77.26 94.44
CA VAL A 65 -94.31 -78.53 94.77
C VAL A 65 -95.03 -78.39 96.09
N GLU A 66 -96.26 -78.91 96.17
CA GLU A 66 -97.09 -78.97 97.38
C GLU A 66 -97.57 -80.41 97.62
N ASP A 67 -97.46 -80.90 98.86
CA ASP A 67 -97.92 -82.24 99.26
C ASP A 67 -99.35 -82.25 99.84
N ASN A 68 -99.88 -83.45 100.13
CA ASN A 68 -101.21 -83.61 100.73
C ASN A 68 -101.37 -82.99 102.13
N ALA A 69 -100.28 -82.64 102.81
CA ALA A 69 -100.29 -81.96 104.10
C ALA A 69 -100.12 -80.43 103.99
N GLY A 70 -99.87 -79.91 102.77
CA GLY A 70 -99.67 -78.50 102.48
C GLY A 70 -98.22 -78.01 102.62
N ASN A 71 -97.22 -78.91 102.70
CA ASN A 71 -95.82 -78.50 102.71
C ASN A 71 -95.37 -78.07 101.31
N ILE A 72 -94.71 -76.92 101.20
CA ILE A 72 -94.26 -76.35 99.90
C ILE A 72 -92.73 -76.33 99.79
N ARG A 73 -92.19 -76.77 98.65
CA ARG A 73 -90.76 -76.66 98.27
C ARG A 73 -90.60 -76.09 96.86
N TYR A 74 -89.49 -75.39 96.63
CA TYR A 74 -89.11 -74.83 95.34
C TYR A 74 -87.84 -75.48 94.80
N SER A 75 -87.70 -75.57 93.48
CA SER A 75 -86.45 -75.93 92.81
C SER A 75 -85.46 -74.77 92.85
N THR A 76 -84.19 -75.03 92.52
CA THR A 76 -83.30 -73.96 92.07
C THR A 76 -83.84 -73.37 90.76
N PRO A 77 -83.77 -72.05 90.55
CA PRO A 77 -84.19 -71.45 89.29
C PRO A 77 -83.35 -71.95 88.12
N LEU A 78 -83.99 -72.17 86.97
CA LEU A 78 -83.34 -72.47 85.69
C LEU A 78 -83.51 -71.27 84.76
N ASP A 79 -82.39 -70.64 84.40
CA ASP A 79 -82.38 -69.57 83.41
C ASP A 79 -82.27 -70.15 82.00
N VAL A 80 -83.17 -69.70 81.12
CA VAL A 80 -83.26 -70.08 79.71
C VAL A 80 -83.36 -68.83 78.86
N LYS A 81 -82.48 -68.66 77.87
CA LYS A 81 -82.61 -67.59 76.87
C LYS A 81 -83.30 -68.15 75.63
N VAL A 82 -84.43 -67.55 75.24
CA VAL A 82 -85.03 -67.79 73.91
C VAL A 82 -84.48 -66.73 72.97
N ASP A 83 -84.01 -67.16 71.82
CA ASP A 83 -83.43 -66.30 70.80
C ASP A 83 -83.68 -66.94 69.44
N THR A 84 -84.47 -66.28 68.58
CA THR A 84 -85.02 -66.92 67.37
C THR A 84 -84.52 -66.34 66.06
N HIS A 85 -83.56 -65.41 66.11
CA HIS A 85 -82.96 -64.85 64.92
C HIS A 85 -81.48 -64.51 65.12
N THR A 86 -80.72 -64.53 64.02
CA THR A 86 -79.41 -63.89 63.97
C THR A 86 -79.29 -63.06 62.69
N SER A 87 -78.26 -62.23 62.59
CA SER A 87 -78.06 -61.34 61.44
C SER A 87 -76.58 -61.07 61.15
N ILE A 88 -76.28 -60.57 59.95
CA ILE A 88 -74.97 -60.06 59.57
C ILE A 88 -75.09 -58.55 59.36
N ASN A 89 -74.46 -57.76 60.23
CA ASN A 89 -74.58 -56.30 60.20
C ASN A 89 -73.84 -55.74 58.99
N HIS A 90 -72.57 -56.10 58.82
CA HIS A 90 -71.72 -55.59 57.75
C HIS A 90 -70.67 -56.63 57.31
N ILE A 91 -70.30 -56.58 56.03
CA ILE A 91 -69.18 -57.33 55.44
C ILE A 91 -68.36 -56.26 54.72
N GLU A 92 -67.07 -56.19 55.03
CA GLU A 92 -66.11 -55.21 54.52
C GLU A 92 -64.97 -55.96 53.82
N LEU A 93 -64.63 -55.57 52.59
CA LEU A 93 -63.34 -55.91 51.99
C LEU A 93 -62.31 -54.94 52.59
N VAL A 94 -61.43 -55.46 53.45
CA VAL A 94 -60.50 -54.65 54.25
C VAL A 94 -59.34 -54.13 53.41
N ASN A 95 -58.93 -54.89 52.40
CA ASN A 95 -57.92 -54.49 51.42
C ASN A 95 -58.57 -54.02 50.12
N ASP A 96 -59.66 -53.26 50.23
CA ASP A 96 -60.16 -52.44 49.13
C ASP A 96 -59.06 -51.41 48.75
N ASN A 97 -58.57 -51.49 47.51
CA ASN A 97 -57.43 -50.71 47.03
C ASN A 97 -57.89 -49.79 45.89
N GLY A 98 -57.29 -48.59 45.82
CA GLY A 98 -57.67 -47.60 44.82
C GLY A 98 -58.85 -46.77 45.29
N VAL A 99 -60.01 -46.93 44.66
CA VAL A 99 -61.21 -46.15 44.96
C VAL A 99 -61.91 -46.69 46.21
N PRO A 100 -62.03 -45.92 47.31
CA PRO A 100 -62.62 -46.44 48.53
C PRO A 100 -64.08 -46.89 48.39
N ASP A 101 -64.41 -48.00 49.05
CA ASP A 101 -65.77 -48.57 49.21
C ASP A 101 -66.39 -49.14 47.92
N ASP A 102 -65.60 -49.40 46.88
CA ASP A 102 -66.08 -50.01 45.64
C ASP A 102 -65.96 -51.56 45.62
N ASN A 103 -65.31 -52.14 46.64
CA ASN A 103 -64.97 -53.55 46.77
C ASN A 103 -64.10 -54.08 45.61
N LEU A 104 -63.19 -53.25 45.11
CA LEU A 104 -62.15 -53.62 44.16
C LEU A 104 -60.81 -53.70 44.89
N THR A 105 -59.97 -54.65 44.51
CA THR A 105 -58.64 -54.78 45.11
C THR A 105 -57.64 -55.22 44.05
N ASN A 106 -56.40 -54.77 44.19
CA ASN A 106 -55.26 -55.27 43.42
C ASN A 106 -54.49 -56.38 44.14
N GLU A 107 -55.00 -56.87 45.26
CA GLU A 107 -54.43 -58.00 45.98
C GLU A 107 -55.19 -59.29 45.67
N MET A 108 -54.49 -60.29 45.14
CA MET A 108 -55.08 -61.62 44.87
C MET A 108 -55.52 -62.39 46.13
N ARG A 109 -55.26 -61.84 47.33
CA ARG A 109 -55.54 -62.45 48.63
C ARG A 109 -56.50 -61.54 49.41
N PRO A 110 -57.80 -61.59 49.12
CA PRO A 110 -58.75 -60.67 49.71
C PRO A 110 -58.85 -60.89 51.23
N GLN A 111 -59.05 -59.79 51.94
CA GLN A 111 -59.19 -59.75 53.38
C GLN A 111 -60.56 -59.22 53.74
N PHE A 112 -61.28 -59.93 54.59
CA PHE A 112 -62.64 -59.58 54.95
C PHE A 112 -62.79 -59.37 56.44
N ARG A 113 -63.61 -58.38 56.79
CA ARG A 113 -64.13 -58.18 58.13
C ARG A 113 -65.64 -58.34 58.11
N VAL A 114 -66.15 -59.13 59.05
CA VAL A 114 -67.57 -59.41 59.23
C VAL A 114 -67.99 -58.90 60.61
N THR A 115 -68.97 -58.00 60.65
CA THR A 115 -69.54 -57.47 61.89
C THR A 115 -70.92 -58.10 62.12
N VAL A 116 -71.13 -58.66 63.30
CA VAL A 116 -72.30 -59.47 63.69
C VAL A 116 -72.75 -59.13 65.12
N PRO A 117 -73.98 -59.51 65.53
CA PRO A 117 -74.40 -59.48 66.93
C PRO A 117 -73.45 -60.25 67.86
N GLU A 118 -73.37 -59.81 69.12
CA GLU A 118 -72.39 -60.32 70.09
C GLU A 118 -72.56 -61.80 70.50
N ASP A 119 -73.73 -62.39 70.24
CA ASP A 119 -74.06 -63.78 70.52
C ASP A 119 -73.80 -64.73 69.35
N VAL A 120 -73.24 -64.24 68.23
CA VAL A 120 -72.70 -65.09 67.16
C VAL A 120 -71.46 -65.84 67.65
N THR A 121 -71.48 -67.16 67.48
CA THR A 121 -70.42 -68.07 67.94
C THR A 121 -69.57 -68.64 66.81
N VAL A 122 -70.10 -68.69 65.60
CA VAL A 122 -69.41 -69.19 64.40
C VAL A 122 -69.68 -68.26 63.22
N VAL A 123 -68.63 -67.89 62.50
CA VAL A 123 -68.70 -67.20 61.21
C VAL A 123 -67.93 -68.03 60.18
N ARG A 124 -68.60 -68.37 59.08
CA ARG A 124 -68.06 -69.14 57.96
C ARG A 124 -68.13 -68.34 56.68
N LEU A 125 -67.10 -68.47 55.85
CA LEU A 125 -66.97 -67.80 54.57
C LEU A 125 -66.82 -68.85 53.46
N SER A 126 -67.38 -68.60 52.29
CA SER A 126 -67.18 -69.40 51.08
C SER A 126 -67.13 -68.48 49.87
N LEU A 127 -66.23 -68.76 48.94
CA LEU A 127 -66.11 -68.00 47.69
C LEU A 127 -66.81 -68.72 46.55
N ASP A 128 -67.47 -67.91 45.71
CA ASP A 128 -68.01 -68.28 44.38
C ASP A 128 -68.96 -69.48 44.38
N GLY A 129 -69.64 -69.70 45.50
CA GLY A 129 -70.56 -70.83 45.65
C GLY A 129 -69.89 -72.20 45.56
N SER A 130 -68.58 -72.29 45.81
CA SER A 130 -67.81 -73.54 45.78
C SER A 130 -68.32 -74.59 46.77
N GLY A 131 -68.96 -74.14 47.86
CA GLY A 131 -69.42 -75.00 48.95
C GLY A 131 -68.32 -75.35 49.95
N ASP A 132 -67.08 -74.93 49.70
CA ASP A 132 -65.98 -75.03 50.65
C ASP A 132 -66.08 -73.87 51.66
N TRP A 133 -66.37 -74.22 52.91
CA TRP A 133 -66.53 -73.25 53.99
C TRP A 133 -65.28 -73.18 54.87
N VAL A 134 -64.79 -71.96 55.08
CA VAL A 134 -63.69 -71.66 56.00
C VAL A 134 -64.21 -70.89 57.21
N ASN A 135 -63.64 -71.13 58.39
CA ASN A 135 -64.04 -70.40 59.59
C ASN A 135 -63.25 -69.09 59.71
N ALA A 136 -63.94 -67.99 59.99
CA ALA A 136 -63.32 -66.73 60.35
C ALA A 136 -62.69 -66.80 61.75
N THR A 137 -61.76 -65.90 62.03
CA THR A 137 -61.19 -65.74 63.38
C THR A 137 -61.84 -64.56 64.08
N ALA A 138 -62.22 -64.72 65.35
CA ALA A 138 -62.77 -63.62 66.14
C ALA A 138 -61.75 -62.46 66.23
N GLY A 139 -62.23 -61.24 65.96
CA GLY A 139 -61.47 -60.01 66.04
C GLY A 139 -61.21 -59.56 67.48
N ALA A 140 -60.49 -58.45 67.62
CA ALA A 140 -60.20 -57.85 68.93
C ALA A 140 -61.46 -57.24 69.59
N THR A 141 -62.40 -56.76 68.77
CA THR A 141 -63.70 -56.25 69.23
C THR A 141 -64.71 -57.39 69.24
N LYS A 142 -65.52 -57.48 70.31
CA LYS A 142 -66.61 -58.45 70.37
C LYS A 142 -67.63 -58.15 69.25
N GLY A 143 -68.02 -59.18 68.50
CA GLY A 143 -68.90 -59.06 67.34
C GLY A 143 -68.19 -58.81 66.01
N GLU A 144 -66.86 -58.69 65.97
CA GLU A 144 -66.09 -58.62 64.73
C GLU A 144 -65.35 -59.92 64.45
N TRP A 145 -65.28 -60.30 63.18
CA TRP A 145 -64.57 -61.50 62.72
C TRP A 145 -63.77 -61.16 61.48
N ASN A 146 -62.54 -61.65 61.39
CA ASN A 146 -61.65 -61.36 60.28
C ASN A 146 -61.23 -62.66 59.59
N TYR A 147 -61.05 -62.59 58.27
CA TYR A 147 -60.49 -63.67 57.49
C TYR A 147 -59.66 -63.12 56.33
N SER A 148 -58.43 -63.62 56.18
CA SER A 148 -57.55 -63.31 55.05
C SER A 148 -57.38 -64.56 54.22
N TRP A 149 -57.63 -64.48 52.92
CA TRP A 149 -57.50 -65.65 52.05
C TRP A 149 -56.01 -66.06 51.92
N PRO A 150 -55.64 -67.31 52.25
CA PRO A 150 -54.23 -67.71 52.34
C PRO A 150 -53.60 -68.00 50.97
N SER A 151 -54.40 -68.10 49.91
CA SER A 151 -53.98 -68.37 48.54
C SER A 151 -54.65 -67.42 47.59
N ASP A 152 -54.04 -67.26 46.41
CA ASP A 152 -54.53 -66.39 45.36
C ASP A 152 -55.88 -66.90 44.85
N VAL A 153 -56.89 -66.04 44.82
CA VAL A 153 -58.27 -66.43 44.44
C VAL A 153 -58.55 -66.23 42.94
N GLY A 154 -57.62 -65.61 42.21
CA GLY A 154 -57.72 -65.35 40.78
C GLY A 154 -58.23 -63.96 40.45
N GLU A 155 -58.26 -63.67 39.15
CA GLU A 155 -58.68 -62.39 38.58
C GLU A 155 -60.19 -62.32 38.34
N GLY A 156 -60.74 -61.12 38.46
CA GLY A 156 -62.10 -60.82 38.04
C GLY A 156 -63.12 -60.78 39.18
N LYS A 157 -64.38 -61.07 38.85
CA LYS A 157 -65.50 -60.93 39.78
C LYS A 157 -65.62 -62.14 40.68
N HIS A 158 -65.76 -61.89 41.98
CA HIS A 158 -65.96 -62.91 42.99
C HIS A 158 -67.15 -62.57 43.87
N VAL A 159 -67.78 -63.61 44.42
CA VAL A 159 -68.90 -63.47 45.36
C VAL A 159 -68.50 -64.16 46.66
N LEU A 160 -68.29 -63.35 47.70
CA LEU A 160 -68.13 -63.87 49.04
C LEU A 160 -69.50 -64.17 49.63
N THR A 161 -69.71 -65.41 50.09
CA THR A 161 -70.88 -65.80 50.89
C THR A 161 -70.45 -65.99 52.34
N VAL A 162 -71.11 -65.28 53.25
CA VAL A 162 -70.87 -65.38 54.70
C VAL A 162 -72.08 -66.01 55.36
N GLU A 163 -71.85 -67.06 56.15
CA GLU A 163 -72.86 -67.70 57.01
C GLU A 163 -72.45 -67.53 58.48
N VAL A 164 -73.41 -67.17 59.32
CA VAL A 164 -73.18 -67.00 60.77
C VAL A 164 -74.12 -67.88 61.56
N THR A 165 -73.67 -68.34 62.73
CA THR A 165 -74.49 -69.12 63.67
C THR A 165 -74.36 -68.54 65.08
N ASP A 166 -75.49 -68.26 65.72
CA ASP A 166 -75.54 -67.78 67.10
C ASP A 166 -75.50 -68.90 68.15
N ALA A 167 -75.47 -68.52 69.42
CA ALA A 167 -75.50 -69.46 70.55
C ALA A 167 -76.80 -70.28 70.65
N ALA A 168 -77.90 -69.84 70.02
CA ALA A 168 -79.18 -70.54 69.97
C ALA A 168 -79.31 -71.50 68.78
N GLY A 169 -78.33 -71.48 67.87
CA GLY A 169 -78.28 -72.25 66.64
C GLY A 169 -79.01 -71.61 65.46
N ASN A 170 -79.44 -70.35 65.54
CA ASN A 170 -80.01 -69.65 64.39
C ASN A 170 -78.89 -69.34 63.38
N THR A 171 -79.22 -69.43 62.09
CA THR A 171 -78.27 -69.09 61.02
C THR A 171 -78.77 -67.93 60.16
N ALA A 172 -77.84 -67.12 59.65
CA ALA A 172 -78.09 -66.10 58.65
C ALA A 172 -76.97 -66.10 57.60
N THR A 173 -77.33 -65.76 56.36
CA THR A 173 -76.39 -65.71 55.24
C THR A 173 -76.47 -64.34 54.57
N LYS A 174 -75.33 -63.78 54.16
CA LYS A 174 -75.23 -62.53 53.40
C LYS A 174 -74.06 -62.63 52.43
N THR A 175 -74.19 -62.02 51.26
CA THR A 175 -73.14 -62.02 50.23
C THR A 175 -72.50 -60.64 50.08
N LEU A 176 -71.26 -60.61 49.61
CA LEU A 176 -70.54 -59.42 49.15
C LEU A 176 -69.93 -59.72 47.77
N ASP A 177 -70.32 -58.94 46.77
CA ASP A 177 -69.67 -58.98 45.46
C ASP A 177 -68.41 -58.12 45.53
N PHE A 178 -67.28 -58.67 45.10
CA PHE A 178 -66.02 -57.95 45.02
C PHE A 178 -65.28 -58.30 43.72
N ARG A 179 -64.27 -57.52 43.37
CA ARG A 179 -63.45 -57.76 42.20
C ARG A 179 -61.98 -57.71 42.57
N ILE A 180 -61.21 -58.55 41.90
CA ILE A 180 -59.75 -58.45 41.88
C ILE A 180 -59.35 -57.99 40.49
N ASP A 181 -58.52 -56.96 40.44
CA ASP A 181 -57.80 -56.54 39.24
C ASP A 181 -56.35 -56.23 39.56
N THR A 182 -55.42 -57.04 39.05
CA THR A 182 -53.97 -56.80 39.19
C THR A 182 -53.31 -56.38 37.88
N ARG A 183 -54.11 -56.14 36.84
CA ARG A 183 -53.61 -55.89 35.48
C ARG A 183 -53.71 -54.41 35.17
N LEU A 184 -52.57 -53.86 34.77
CA LEU A 184 -52.47 -52.51 34.24
C LEU A 184 -51.37 -52.50 33.18
N SER A 185 -51.71 -51.98 32.00
CA SER A 185 -50.82 -51.83 30.86
C SER A 185 -49.71 -50.81 31.14
N GLU A 186 -48.56 -51.00 30.47
CA GLU A 186 -47.48 -50.02 30.52
C GLU A 186 -47.81 -48.86 29.56
N PRO A 187 -47.94 -47.61 30.05
CA PRO A 187 -48.27 -46.49 29.19
C PRO A 187 -47.08 -46.11 28.30
N VAL A 188 -47.35 -45.51 27.14
CA VAL A 188 -46.32 -45.03 26.21
C VAL A 188 -46.44 -43.52 26.02
N ILE A 189 -45.31 -42.81 25.95
CA ILE A 189 -45.24 -41.38 25.64
C ILE A 189 -44.36 -41.13 24.42
N THR A 190 -44.84 -40.27 23.51
CA THR A 190 -44.11 -39.88 22.30
C THR A 190 -44.24 -38.38 22.05
N LEU A 191 -43.16 -37.73 21.60
CA LEU A 191 -43.21 -36.36 21.06
C LEU A 191 -44.07 -36.35 19.79
N ASN A 192 -44.95 -35.35 19.65
CA ASN A 192 -45.79 -35.24 18.47
C ASN A 192 -44.97 -34.90 17.22
N SER A 193 -45.24 -35.60 16.12
CA SER A 193 -44.53 -35.42 14.84
C SER A 193 -44.56 -34.01 14.26
N ALA A 194 -45.54 -33.18 14.63
CA ALA A 194 -45.61 -31.78 14.22
C ALA A 194 -44.66 -30.86 15.02
N ASP A 195 -44.26 -31.31 16.21
CA ASP A 195 -43.34 -30.61 17.11
C ASP A 195 -41.93 -31.22 17.09
N ASP A 196 -41.77 -32.43 16.55
CA ASP A 196 -40.49 -33.08 16.25
C ASP A 196 -39.84 -32.42 15.02
N THR A 197 -39.28 -31.23 15.22
CA THR A 197 -38.73 -30.39 14.15
C THR A 197 -37.27 -30.74 13.85
N GLY A 198 -36.83 -30.46 12.63
CA GLY A 198 -35.47 -30.80 12.23
C GLY A 198 -35.40 -32.26 11.75
N VAL A 199 -34.71 -33.13 12.49
CA VAL A 199 -34.54 -34.54 12.13
C VAL A 199 -35.61 -35.39 12.81
N PRO A 200 -36.55 -36.02 12.06
CA PRO A 200 -37.63 -36.78 12.69
C PRO A 200 -37.12 -37.95 13.54
N GLY A 201 -37.64 -38.07 14.75
CA GLY A 201 -37.42 -39.15 15.70
C GLY A 201 -36.13 -39.03 16.52
N ASP A 202 -35.43 -37.90 16.45
CA ASP A 202 -34.22 -37.66 17.24
C ASP A 202 -34.50 -37.09 18.64
N GLY A 203 -35.75 -36.69 18.89
CA GLY A 203 -36.18 -36.10 20.16
C GLY A 203 -35.74 -34.65 20.35
N LEU A 204 -35.31 -33.96 19.29
CA LEU A 204 -35.00 -32.53 19.31
C LEU A 204 -36.19 -31.71 18.80
N THR A 205 -36.33 -30.50 19.32
CA THR A 205 -37.40 -29.60 18.88
C THR A 205 -37.04 -28.13 19.02
N SER A 206 -37.41 -27.35 18.01
CA SER A 206 -37.43 -25.88 18.00
C SER A 206 -38.69 -25.28 18.61
N ARG A 207 -39.61 -26.13 19.09
CA ARG A 207 -40.82 -25.69 19.78
C ARG A 207 -40.53 -25.57 21.27
N ALA A 208 -40.66 -24.35 21.78
CA ALA A 208 -40.62 -24.11 23.22
C ALA A 208 -41.83 -24.71 23.98
N GLN A 209 -42.91 -25.10 23.27
CA GLN A 209 -44.07 -25.76 23.87
C GLN A 209 -44.43 -27.02 23.06
N PRO A 210 -43.60 -28.07 23.13
CA PRO A 210 -43.87 -29.29 22.39
C PRO A 210 -45.06 -30.04 23.00
N SER A 211 -45.84 -30.69 22.15
CA SER A 211 -46.94 -31.53 22.57
C SER A 211 -46.56 -33.02 22.53
N PHE A 212 -47.10 -33.79 23.46
CA PHE A 212 -46.80 -35.20 23.67
C PHE A 212 -48.08 -36.02 23.65
N THR A 213 -48.08 -37.11 22.91
CA THR A 213 -49.19 -38.07 22.90
C THR A 213 -48.91 -39.18 23.90
N LEU A 214 -49.92 -39.51 24.72
CA LEU A 214 -49.89 -40.65 25.64
C LEU A 214 -50.76 -41.78 25.06
N GLN A 215 -50.22 -42.99 25.03
CA GLN A 215 -50.83 -44.17 24.46
C GLN A 215 -50.85 -45.31 25.48
N ASP A 216 -51.57 -46.38 25.16
CA ASP A 216 -51.68 -47.60 25.99
C ASP A 216 -52.17 -47.32 27.43
N ILE A 217 -53.12 -46.39 27.55
CA ILE A 217 -53.84 -46.07 28.79
C ILE A 217 -55.10 -46.92 28.85
N ASP A 218 -55.20 -47.82 29.84
CA ASP A 218 -56.37 -48.68 30.03
C ASP A 218 -57.64 -47.88 30.37
N ALA A 219 -58.80 -48.46 30.10
CA ALA A 219 -60.09 -47.76 30.18
C ALA A 219 -60.56 -47.47 31.63
N ASP A 220 -60.05 -48.23 32.59
CA ASP A 220 -60.27 -48.13 34.03
C ASP A 220 -59.19 -47.30 34.74
N VAL A 221 -58.33 -46.60 34.00
CA VAL A 221 -57.39 -45.61 34.57
C VAL A 221 -58.15 -44.39 35.12
N VAL A 222 -57.98 -44.11 36.41
CA VAL A 222 -58.61 -42.98 37.10
C VAL A 222 -57.69 -41.77 37.22
N ARG A 223 -56.37 -41.97 37.13
CA ARG A 223 -55.39 -40.89 37.24
C ARG A 223 -54.23 -41.08 36.26
N VAL A 224 -53.97 -40.06 35.45
CA VAL A 224 -52.82 -39.98 34.53
C VAL A 224 -52.00 -38.76 34.90
N THR A 225 -50.71 -38.97 35.16
CA THR A 225 -49.77 -37.88 35.44
C THR A 225 -48.55 -37.98 34.55
N VAL A 226 -47.95 -36.84 34.22
CA VAL A 226 -46.65 -36.75 33.54
C VAL A 226 -45.68 -36.05 34.47
N SER A 227 -44.59 -36.74 34.83
CA SER A 227 -43.46 -36.13 35.50
C SER A 227 -42.46 -35.63 34.47
N VAL A 228 -42.08 -34.36 34.56
CA VAL A 228 -41.07 -33.72 33.71
C VAL A 228 -39.86 -33.37 34.56
N GLU A 229 -38.71 -33.93 34.22
CA GLU A 229 -37.43 -33.64 34.85
C GLU A 229 -36.59 -32.69 33.99
N HIS A 230 -36.13 -31.60 34.60
CA HIS A 230 -35.23 -30.62 33.97
C HIS A 230 -34.33 -29.96 35.01
N GLY A 231 -33.03 -29.87 34.73
CA GLY A 231 -32.06 -29.23 35.64
C GLY A 231 -32.01 -29.86 37.05
N GLY A 232 -32.32 -31.15 37.16
CA GLY A 232 -32.40 -31.89 38.43
C GLY A 232 -33.65 -31.59 39.28
N ARG A 233 -34.65 -30.92 38.72
CA ARG A 233 -35.97 -30.72 39.35
C ARG A 233 -37.02 -31.53 38.59
N THR A 234 -37.91 -32.19 39.33
CA THR A 234 -39.04 -32.92 38.76
C THR A 234 -40.34 -32.21 39.15
N GLU A 235 -41.13 -31.86 38.14
CA GLU A 235 -42.50 -31.37 38.30
C GLU A 235 -43.48 -32.42 37.79
N THR A 236 -44.63 -32.55 38.42
CA THR A 236 -45.65 -33.55 38.04
C THR A 236 -46.94 -32.83 37.69
N PHE A 237 -47.53 -33.22 36.56
CA PHE A 237 -48.73 -32.60 36.01
C PHE A 237 -49.83 -33.65 35.86
N ASP A 238 -51.04 -33.33 36.32
CA ASP A 238 -52.23 -34.12 35.98
C ASP A 238 -52.57 -33.89 34.51
N VAL A 239 -52.86 -34.97 33.79
CA VAL A 239 -53.31 -34.93 32.40
C VAL A 239 -54.78 -35.33 32.36
N LEU A 240 -55.58 -34.58 31.60
CA LEU A 240 -56.99 -34.86 31.40
C LEU A 240 -57.22 -35.36 29.97
N GLN A 241 -58.10 -36.35 29.80
CA GLN A 241 -58.45 -36.85 28.47
C GLN A 241 -59.28 -35.81 27.71
N GLY A 242 -58.78 -35.38 26.56
CA GLY A 242 -59.49 -34.47 25.65
C GLY A 242 -60.15 -35.20 24.48
N ALA A 243 -60.83 -34.46 23.61
CA ALA A 243 -61.41 -35.00 22.38
C ALA A 243 -60.37 -35.61 21.41
N GLY A 244 -59.10 -35.21 21.53
CA GLY A 244 -57.97 -35.72 20.77
C GLY A 244 -57.23 -36.90 21.43
N GLY A 245 -57.80 -37.48 22.49
CA GLY A 245 -57.14 -38.49 23.31
C GLY A 245 -56.34 -37.89 24.47
N TRP A 246 -55.35 -38.64 24.96
CA TRP A 246 -54.47 -38.22 26.04
C TRP A 246 -53.27 -37.45 25.48
N ILE A 247 -53.26 -36.13 25.71
CA ILE A 247 -52.20 -35.23 25.22
C ILE A 247 -51.68 -34.41 26.39
N PHE A 248 -50.36 -34.36 26.53
CA PHE A 248 -49.69 -33.44 27.43
C PHE A 248 -49.03 -32.30 26.63
N THR A 249 -49.20 -31.07 27.09
CA THR A 249 -48.51 -29.89 26.53
C THR A 249 -48.19 -28.97 27.70
N PRO A 250 -46.93 -28.54 27.86
CA PRO A 250 -46.56 -27.67 28.96
C PRO A 250 -47.25 -26.30 28.82
N ALA A 251 -47.84 -25.82 29.92
CA ALA A 251 -48.59 -24.56 29.92
C ALA A 251 -47.69 -23.34 29.66
N ALA A 252 -46.42 -23.41 30.07
CA ALA A 252 -45.41 -22.38 29.83
C ALA A 252 -44.39 -22.88 28.80
N ALA A 253 -43.77 -21.93 28.10
CA ALA A 253 -42.64 -22.21 27.23
C ALA A 253 -41.46 -22.75 28.05
N TRP A 254 -40.93 -23.88 27.60
CA TRP A 254 -39.68 -24.45 28.05
C TRP A 254 -38.50 -23.62 27.54
N THR A 255 -37.45 -23.57 28.35
CA THR A 255 -36.16 -23.02 27.96
C THR A 255 -35.36 -24.06 27.21
N ASP A 256 -34.32 -23.64 26.49
CA ASP A 256 -33.44 -24.59 25.83
C ASP A 256 -32.76 -25.52 26.85
N GLY A 257 -32.69 -26.81 26.52
CA GLY A 257 -32.12 -27.84 27.38
C GLY A 257 -32.79 -29.20 27.22
N SER A 258 -32.28 -30.18 27.97
CA SER A 258 -32.81 -31.54 28.01
C SER A 258 -33.92 -31.68 29.04
N TYR A 259 -34.94 -32.44 28.68
CA TYR A 259 -36.13 -32.76 29.46
C TYR A 259 -36.35 -34.26 29.41
N THR A 260 -36.59 -34.89 30.55
CA THR A 260 -36.97 -36.31 30.62
C THR A 260 -38.40 -36.41 31.11
N LEU A 261 -39.26 -37.02 30.31
CA LEU A 261 -40.68 -37.18 30.62
C LEU A 261 -40.98 -38.63 30.98
N LYS A 262 -41.87 -38.83 31.96
CA LYS A 262 -42.36 -40.15 32.35
C LYS A 262 -43.83 -40.07 32.71
N VAL A 263 -44.61 -41.00 32.18
CA VAL A 263 -46.06 -41.12 32.47
C VAL A 263 -46.24 -42.05 33.65
N THR A 264 -47.16 -41.69 34.54
CA THR A 264 -47.64 -42.59 35.60
C THR A 264 -49.16 -42.69 35.49
N VAL A 265 -49.65 -43.92 35.43
CA VAL A 265 -51.08 -44.24 35.40
C VAL A 265 -51.47 -45.02 36.65
N GLU A 266 -52.67 -44.76 37.14
CA GLU A 266 -53.29 -45.49 38.25
C GLU A 266 -54.75 -45.84 37.89
N ASP A 267 -55.12 -47.10 38.07
CA ASP A 267 -56.48 -47.61 37.78
C ASP A 267 -57.41 -47.60 39.00
N GLU A 268 -58.68 -47.98 38.77
CA GLU A 268 -59.70 -48.07 39.82
C GLU A 268 -59.27 -48.99 40.98
N ALA A 269 -58.49 -50.05 40.72
CA ALA A 269 -57.99 -51.00 41.71
C ALA A 269 -56.71 -50.52 42.43
N GLY A 270 -56.21 -49.33 42.08
CA GLY A 270 -54.98 -48.76 42.64
C GLY A 270 -53.69 -49.40 42.12
N ASN A 271 -53.72 -50.15 41.02
CA ASN A 271 -52.49 -50.56 40.34
C ASN A 271 -51.79 -49.31 39.81
N ILE A 272 -50.46 -49.27 39.92
CA ILE A 272 -49.65 -48.18 39.36
C ILE A 272 -48.68 -48.77 38.32
N ARG A 273 -48.61 -48.11 37.16
CA ARG A 273 -47.61 -48.37 36.12
C ARG A 273 -46.99 -47.09 35.63
N HIS A 274 -45.79 -47.23 35.07
CA HIS A 274 -45.06 -46.11 34.51
C HIS A 274 -44.55 -46.43 33.12
N SER A 275 -44.44 -45.40 32.28
CA SER A 275 -43.78 -45.53 30.99
C SER A 275 -42.27 -45.68 31.15
N ALA A 276 -41.62 -46.17 30.09
CA ALA A 276 -40.22 -45.83 29.83
C ALA A 276 -40.04 -44.29 29.77
N PRO A 277 -38.87 -43.76 30.19
CA PRO A 277 -38.59 -42.33 30.06
C PRO A 277 -38.45 -41.93 28.58
N LEU A 278 -38.97 -40.74 28.24
CA LEU A 278 -38.77 -40.08 26.96
C LEU A 278 -37.88 -38.85 27.16
N ASP A 279 -36.70 -38.88 26.57
CA ASP A 279 -35.81 -37.72 26.53
C ASP A 279 -36.15 -36.83 25.33
N VAL A 280 -36.31 -35.53 25.59
CA VAL A 280 -36.49 -34.49 24.58
C VAL A 280 -35.56 -33.33 24.86
N LYS A 281 -34.91 -32.80 23.82
CA LYS A 281 -34.11 -31.59 23.91
C LYS A 281 -34.83 -30.45 23.20
N VAL A 282 -35.15 -29.40 23.95
CA VAL A 282 -35.63 -28.13 23.38
C VAL A 282 -34.42 -27.30 23.00
N ASP A 283 -34.44 -26.78 21.78
CA ASP A 283 -33.41 -25.91 21.23
C ASP A 283 -34.08 -24.94 20.25
N THR A 284 -34.29 -23.71 20.68
CA THR A 284 -35.14 -22.72 19.99
C THR A 284 -34.34 -21.65 19.26
N GLN A 285 -33.01 -21.76 19.21
CA GLN A 285 -32.13 -20.70 18.75
C GLN A 285 -31.01 -21.22 17.86
N THR A 286 -30.71 -20.46 16.82
CA THR A 286 -29.47 -20.60 16.06
C THR A 286 -28.96 -19.23 15.64
N ALA A 287 -27.70 -19.14 15.22
CA ALA A 287 -27.06 -17.87 14.85
C ALA A 287 -26.02 -18.05 13.75
N ILE A 288 -25.63 -16.91 13.16
CA ILE A 288 -24.44 -16.80 12.30
C ILE A 288 -23.46 -15.85 12.98
N ASP A 289 -22.38 -16.39 13.54
CA ASP A 289 -21.41 -15.66 14.35
C ASP A 289 -20.51 -14.77 13.51
N ARG A 290 -20.06 -15.27 12.35
CA ARG A 290 -19.18 -14.53 11.44
C ARG A 290 -19.37 -14.94 9.98
N ILE A 291 -19.23 -13.97 9.08
CA ILE A 291 -19.05 -14.16 7.64
C ILE A 291 -17.78 -13.38 7.30
N GLU A 292 -16.89 -14.00 6.53
CA GLU A 292 -15.58 -13.45 6.17
C GLU A 292 -15.34 -13.73 4.68
N LEU A 293 -14.95 -12.70 3.92
CA LEU A 293 -14.38 -12.86 2.59
C LEU A 293 -12.93 -13.34 2.76
N VAL A 294 -12.66 -14.58 2.37
CA VAL A 294 -11.37 -15.26 2.61
C VAL A 294 -10.30 -14.78 1.65
N ASN A 295 -10.68 -14.49 0.40
CA ASN A 295 -9.82 -13.93 -0.62
C ASN A 295 -9.97 -12.40 -0.74
N ASP A 296 -10.23 -11.74 0.39
CA ASP A 296 -10.03 -10.29 0.52
C ASP A 296 -8.56 -9.98 0.16
N SER A 297 -8.36 -9.08 -0.80
CA SER A 297 -7.05 -8.79 -1.40
C SER A 297 -6.76 -7.30 -1.37
N GLY A 298 -5.47 -6.95 -1.25
CA GLY A 298 -5.05 -5.56 -1.10
C GLY A 298 -5.11 -5.10 0.36
N GLU A 299 -6.01 -4.17 0.70
CA GLU A 299 -6.15 -3.64 2.06
C GLU A 299 -6.90 -4.63 2.97
N PRO A 300 -6.31 -5.11 4.09
CA PRO A 300 -6.96 -6.14 4.89
C PRO A 300 -8.29 -5.72 5.51
N ALA A 301 -9.30 -6.60 5.40
CA ALA A 301 -10.59 -6.51 6.08
C ALA A 301 -11.48 -5.34 5.61
N ASP A 302 -11.33 -4.91 4.36
CA ASP A 302 -12.23 -3.96 3.70
C ASP A 302 -13.32 -4.66 2.86
N ASN A 303 -13.24 -5.99 2.71
CA ASN A 303 -14.11 -6.82 1.87
C ASN A 303 -14.05 -6.45 0.38
N LEU A 304 -12.89 -6.01 -0.11
CA LEU A 304 -12.58 -5.89 -1.53
C LEU A 304 -11.78 -7.11 -1.99
N THR A 305 -12.00 -7.54 -3.22
CA THR A 305 -11.20 -8.60 -3.84
C THR A 305 -11.00 -8.33 -5.32
N ASN A 306 -9.82 -8.65 -5.83
CA ASN A 306 -9.55 -8.71 -7.27
C ASN A 306 -9.75 -10.10 -7.87
N ASP A 307 -10.36 -11.00 -7.12
CA ASP A 307 -10.75 -12.32 -7.59
C ASP A 307 -12.23 -12.34 -8.00
N VAL A 308 -12.50 -12.69 -9.25
CA VAL A 308 -13.86 -12.85 -9.77
C VAL A 308 -14.62 -14.03 -9.15
N ARG A 309 -13.95 -14.88 -8.36
CA ARG A 309 -14.54 -16.03 -7.67
C ARG A 309 -14.40 -15.86 -6.16
N PRO A 310 -15.29 -15.10 -5.51
CA PRO A 310 -15.18 -14.83 -4.09
C PRO A 310 -15.29 -16.12 -3.26
N GLU A 311 -14.46 -16.20 -2.23
CA GLU A 311 -14.43 -17.28 -1.26
C GLU A 311 -14.92 -16.76 0.09
N PHE A 312 -15.87 -17.46 0.70
CA PHE A 312 -16.44 -17.08 1.98
C PHE A 312 -16.23 -18.16 3.03
N ARG A 313 -15.99 -17.71 4.25
CA ARG A 313 -16.00 -18.53 5.46
C ARG A 313 -17.13 -18.05 6.37
N VAL A 314 -17.94 -18.99 6.84
CA VAL A 314 -19.06 -18.75 7.75
C VAL A 314 -18.80 -19.50 9.05
N THR A 315 -18.83 -18.78 10.16
CA THR A 315 -18.74 -19.33 11.52
C THR A 315 -20.12 -19.35 12.14
N VAL A 316 -20.50 -20.49 12.72
CA VAL A 316 -21.81 -20.79 13.30
C VAL A 316 -21.65 -21.70 14.53
N PRO A 317 -22.68 -21.80 15.39
CA PRO A 317 -22.76 -22.83 16.43
C PRO A 317 -22.55 -24.26 15.90
N GLU A 318 -22.02 -25.17 16.72
CA GLU A 318 -21.61 -26.52 16.27
C GLU A 318 -22.78 -27.43 15.86
N ASP A 319 -23.96 -27.18 16.41
CA ASP A 319 -25.23 -27.83 16.11
C ASP A 319 -25.84 -27.38 14.77
N VAL A 320 -25.21 -26.44 14.05
CA VAL A 320 -25.57 -26.14 12.66
C VAL A 320 -25.22 -27.31 11.74
N ASN A 321 -26.22 -27.81 11.02
CA ASN A 321 -26.12 -28.96 10.11
C ASN A 321 -26.24 -28.57 8.63
N ARG A 322 -26.67 -27.34 8.31
CA ARG A 322 -26.73 -26.83 6.95
C ARG A 322 -26.44 -25.34 6.90
N VAL A 323 -25.57 -24.92 6.00
CA VAL A 323 -25.35 -23.50 5.65
C VAL A 323 -25.54 -23.31 4.16
N ARG A 324 -26.30 -22.29 3.76
CA ARG A 324 -26.57 -21.93 2.37
C ARG A 324 -26.16 -20.48 2.12
N VAL A 325 -25.68 -20.19 0.91
CA VAL A 325 -25.25 -18.86 0.49
C VAL A 325 -25.94 -18.43 -0.81
N SER A 326 -26.10 -17.12 -1.00
CA SER A 326 -26.84 -16.53 -2.12
C SER A 326 -26.30 -15.13 -2.46
N LEU A 327 -26.22 -14.78 -3.75
CA LEU A 327 -25.93 -13.41 -4.23
C LEU A 327 -27.15 -12.65 -4.75
N ASP A 328 -28.33 -13.29 -4.87
CA ASP A 328 -29.52 -12.69 -5.48
C ASP A 328 -30.67 -12.42 -4.48
N GLY A 329 -30.31 -12.30 -3.19
CA GLY A 329 -31.26 -12.07 -2.09
C GLY A 329 -32.11 -13.29 -1.73
N GLY A 330 -31.60 -14.50 -1.97
CA GLY A 330 -32.22 -15.77 -1.57
C GLY A 330 -33.16 -16.37 -2.60
N LYS A 331 -33.08 -15.95 -3.87
CA LYS A 331 -33.85 -16.57 -4.96
C LYS A 331 -33.16 -17.86 -5.41
N THR A 332 -31.83 -17.88 -5.42
CA THR A 332 -31.02 -19.07 -5.67
C THR A 332 -30.07 -19.31 -4.50
N TRP A 333 -29.97 -20.57 -4.06
CA TRP A 333 -29.17 -20.97 -2.92
C TRP A 333 -28.13 -22.01 -3.32
N MET A 334 -26.93 -21.86 -2.77
CA MET A 334 -25.84 -22.82 -2.89
C MET A 334 -25.51 -23.38 -1.50
N ASP A 335 -25.34 -24.69 -1.39
CA ASP A 335 -24.93 -25.31 -0.13
C ASP A 335 -23.43 -25.07 0.12
N ALA A 336 -23.11 -24.53 1.28
CA ALA A 336 -21.73 -24.41 1.76
C ALA A 336 -21.21 -25.79 2.19
N THR A 337 -19.90 -25.96 2.18
CA THR A 337 -19.24 -27.19 2.63
C THR A 337 -18.79 -27.04 4.08
N LYS A 338 -19.09 -28.00 4.95
CA LYS A 338 -18.61 -28.01 6.34
C LYS A 338 -17.10 -28.28 6.34
N ALA A 339 -16.30 -27.26 6.66
CA ALA A 339 -14.85 -27.35 6.68
C ALA A 339 -14.33 -27.96 8.00
N SER A 340 -14.95 -27.56 9.13
CA SER A 340 -14.69 -28.12 10.46
C SER A 340 -15.91 -27.93 11.37
N ALA A 341 -15.85 -28.35 12.63
CA ALA A 341 -16.87 -28.00 13.62
C ALA A 341 -17.07 -26.47 13.65
N GLY A 342 -18.34 -26.03 13.56
CA GLY A 342 -18.73 -24.61 13.56
C GLY A 342 -18.26 -23.76 12.37
N VAL A 343 -17.60 -24.34 11.35
CA VAL A 343 -17.03 -23.56 10.22
C VAL A 343 -17.41 -24.17 8.89
N TRP A 344 -17.99 -23.33 8.04
CA TRP A 344 -18.42 -23.66 6.68
C TRP A 344 -17.70 -22.76 5.68
N SER A 345 -17.46 -23.26 4.49
CA SER A 345 -16.86 -22.49 3.40
C SER A 345 -17.62 -22.66 2.10
N TYR A 346 -17.56 -21.61 1.27
CA TYR A 346 -18.07 -21.67 -0.09
C TYR A 346 -17.21 -20.81 -1.01
N THR A 347 -16.78 -21.39 -2.13
CA THR A 347 -16.07 -20.67 -3.19
C THR A 347 -16.97 -20.64 -4.42
N TRP A 348 -17.17 -19.47 -5.01
CA TRP A 348 -17.95 -19.36 -6.24
C TRP A 348 -17.24 -20.06 -7.41
N SER A 349 -17.93 -21.00 -8.07
CA SER A 349 -17.34 -21.77 -9.17
C SER A 349 -17.31 -21.02 -10.50
N SER A 350 -18.17 -20.01 -10.64
CA SER A 350 -18.29 -19.18 -11.84
C SER A 350 -17.93 -17.75 -11.50
N ASP A 351 -17.39 -17.04 -12.48
CA ASP A 351 -17.03 -15.64 -12.36
C ASP A 351 -18.27 -14.82 -12.00
N VAL A 352 -18.17 -14.06 -10.91
CA VAL A 352 -19.12 -13.06 -10.47
C VAL A 352 -18.72 -11.73 -11.12
N THR A 353 -19.71 -10.93 -11.52
CA THR A 353 -19.45 -9.69 -12.23
C THR A 353 -18.73 -8.68 -11.35
N GLU A 354 -17.92 -7.83 -11.97
CA GLU A 354 -17.34 -6.62 -11.36
C GLU A 354 -18.38 -5.78 -10.59
N GLY A 355 -17.96 -5.17 -9.47
CA GLY A 355 -18.73 -4.22 -8.68
C GLY A 355 -19.18 -4.74 -7.30
N ALA A 356 -20.08 -3.98 -6.68
CA ALA A 356 -20.59 -4.24 -5.33
C ALA A 356 -21.65 -5.36 -5.32
N HIS A 357 -21.55 -6.24 -4.32
CA HIS A 357 -22.43 -7.39 -4.11
C HIS A 357 -22.82 -7.52 -2.65
N VAL A 358 -23.93 -8.25 -2.42
CA VAL A 358 -24.41 -8.59 -1.07
C VAL A 358 -24.52 -10.10 -0.98
N LEU A 359 -23.64 -10.73 -0.19
CA LEU A 359 -23.77 -12.13 0.16
C LEU A 359 -24.87 -12.28 1.22
N THR A 360 -25.87 -13.12 0.95
CA THR A 360 -26.86 -13.56 1.93
C THR A 360 -26.54 -14.99 2.36
N VAL A 361 -26.44 -15.21 3.66
CA VAL A 361 -26.14 -16.52 4.26
C VAL A 361 -27.30 -16.96 5.14
N GLU A 362 -27.71 -18.22 5.02
CA GLU A 362 -28.71 -18.85 5.88
C GLU A 362 -28.09 -20.10 6.56
N ALA A 363 -28.20 -20.19 7.87
CA ALA A 363 -27.80 -21.35 8.66
C ALA A 363 -29.04 -22.06 9.22
N THR A 364 -29.03 -23.39 9.24
CA THR A 364 -30.06 -24.23 9.85
C THR A 364 -29.41 -25.23 10.80
N ASP A 365 -29.91 -25.32 12.03
CA ASP A 365 -29.44 -26.28 13.03
C ASP A 365 -30.16 -27.63 12.98
N ILE A 366 -29.72 -28.56 13.85
CA ILE A 366 -30.31 -29.90 13.95
C ILE A 366 -31.76 -29.85 14.42
N ALA A 367 -32.13 -28.92 15.30
CA ALA A 367 -33.51 -28.73 15.77
C ALA A 367 -34.41 -28.05 14.72
N GLY A 368 -33.83 -27.54 13.63
CA GLY A 368 -34.54 -26.90 12.52
C GLY A 368 -34.71 -25.38 12.65
N ASN A 369 -34.05 -24.73 13.61
CA ASN A 369 -34.02 -23.27 13.67
C ASN A 369 -33.23 -22.70 12.48
N THR A 370 -33.61 -21.52 12.01
CA THR A 370 -32.94 -20.83 10.90
C THR A 370 -32.49 -19.43 11.29
N ALA A 371 -31.26 -19.05 10.92
CA ALA A 371 -30.75 -17.69 11.01
C ALA A 371 -30.28 -17.19 9.64
N THR A 372 -30.45 -15.89 9.38
CA THR A 372 -29.99 -15.24 8.14
C THR A 372 -29.11 -14.03 8.46
N ARG A 373 -28.04 -13.84 7.70
CA ARG A 373 -27.14 -12.69 7.84
C ARG A 373 -26.53 -12.33 6.48
N THR A 374 -26.18 -11.06 6.29
CA THR A 374 -25.57 -10.57 5.04
C THR A 374 -24.12 -10.09 5.24
N LEU A 375 -23.35 -10.04 4.16
CA LEU A 375 -22.04 -9.38 4.05
C LEU A 375 -21.99 -8.62 2.73
N ASP A 376 -21.75 -7.32 2.80
CA ASP A 376 -21.45 -6.50 1.62
C ASP A 376 -19.98 -6.70 1.24
N PHE A 377 -19.70 -6.89 -0.04
CA PHE A 377 -18.34 -7.03 -0.57
C PHE A 377 -18.27 -6.45 -1.99
N THR A 378 -17.08 -6.12 -2.45
CA THR A 378 -16.86 -5.60 -3.81
C THR A 378 -15.83 -6.46 -4.53
N ILE A 379 -16.14 -6.83 -5.77
CA ILE A 379 -15.16 -7.40 -6.68
C ILE A 379 -14.66 -6.24 -7.53
N ASP A 380 -13.37 -5.95 -7.42
CA ASP A 380 -12.68 -4.94 -8.22
C ASP A 380 -11.46 -5.52 -8.90
N THR A 381 -11.59 -5.73 -10.20
CA THR A 381 -10.56 -6.29 -11.08
C THR A 381 -9.93 -5.24 -11.99
N THR A 382 -10.20 -3.97 -11.74
CA THR A 382 -9.86 -2.88 -12.67
C THR A 382 -8.82 -1.95 -12.08
N LEU A 383 -7.77 -1.66 -12.87
CA LEU A 383 -6.81 -0.64 -12.52
C LEU A 383 -6.24 -0.03 -13.81
N SER A 384 -6.27 1.29 -13.91
CA SER A 384 -5.72 2.03 -15.05
C SER A 384 -4.21 1.82 -15.20
N THR A 385 -3.72 1.93 -16.43
CA THR A 385 -2.27 1.93 -16.69
C THR A 385 -1.72 3.32 -16.41
N PRO A 386 -0.85 3.51 -15.40
CA PRO A 386 -0.31 4.82 -15.10
C PRO A 386 0.68 5.26 -16.18
N THR A 387 0.90 6.56 -16.28
CA THR A 387 1.92 7.15 -17.16
C THR A 387 2.87 8.04 -16.37
N ILE A 388 4.09 8.21 -16.86
CA ILE A 388 5.13 9.05 -16.26
C ILE A 388 5.78 9.92 -17.34
N GLU A 389 5.96 11.20 -17.04
CA GLU A 389 6.64 12.18 -17.90
C GLU A 389 7.55 13.08 -17.06
N LEU A 390 8.60 13.61 -17.70
CA LEU A 390 9.40 14.69 -17.13
C LEU A 390 8.56 15.98 -17.10
N ASP A 391 8.58 16.70 -15.98
CA ASP A 391 7.85 17.96 -15.87
C ASP A 391 8.43 18.99 -16.85
N GLY A 392 7.58 19.65 -17.62
CA GLY A 392 8.01 20.55 -18.71
C GLY A 392 8.99 21.65 -18.28
N PRO A 393 8.86 22.29 -17.09
CA PRO A 393 9.85 23.24 -16.59
C PRO A 393 11.23 22.66 -16.27
N ASP A 394 11.30 21.34 -16.06
CA ASP A 394 12.54 20.60 -15.80
C ASP A 394 13.10 19.94 -17.07
N ASP A 395 12.35 19.88 -18.17
CA ASP A 395 12.82 19.47 -19.50
C ASP A 395 13.57 20.62 -20.20
N THR A 396 14.79 20.89 -19.77
CA THR A 396 15.53 22.10 -20.14
C THR A 396 16.20 22.00 -21.50
N GLY A 397 16.39 23.14 -22.17
CA GLY A 397 16.94 23.15 -23.53
C GLY A 397 15.85 22.86 -24.56
N VAL A 398 15.78 21.64 -25.10
CA VAL A 398 14.82 21.25 -26.15
C VAL A 398 13.63 20.50 -25.55
N GLN A 399 12.46 21.14 -25.49
CA GLN A 399 11.25 20.53 -24.96
C GLN A 399 10.84 19.24 -25.72
N GLY A 400 10.52 18.21 -24.96
CA GLY A 400 10.07 16.89 -25.40
C GLY A 400 11.18 15.89 -25.69
N ASP A 401 12.45 16.22 -25.47
CA ASP A 401 13.58 15.32 -25.72
C ASP A 401 14.02 14.51 -24.49
N ASN A 402 13.46 14.81 -23.30
CA ASN A 402 13.79 14.20 -22.02
C ASN A 402 15.26 14.38 -21.61
N LEU A 403 15.86 15.51 -21.96
CA LEU A 403 17.18 15.92 -21.53
C LEU A 403 17.05 17.10 -20.54
N THR A 404 17.83 17.09 -19.48
CA THR A 404 17.73 18.11 -18.44
C THR A 404 19.05 18.48 -17.82
N ASN A 405 19.21 19.77 -17.49
CA ASN A 405 20.27 20.30 -16.66
C ASN A 405 19.87 20.45 -15.18
N ARG A 406 18.72 19.91 -14.80
CA ARG A 406 18.32 19.81 -13.41
C ARG A 406 18.88 18.52 -12.83
N SER A 407 19.68 18.64 -11.78
CA SER A 407 20.14 17.49 -10.99
C SER A 407 19.02 16.86 -10.15
N GLN A 408 17.91 17.56 -9.91
CA GLN A 408 16.72 17.04 -9.22
C GLN A 408 15.46 17.29 -10.06
N PRO A 409 15.30 16.60 -11.19
CA PRO A 409 14.14 16.79 -12.04
C PRO A 409 12.87 16.24 -11.40
N THR A 410 11.76 16.91 -11.65
CA THR A 410 10.42 16.51 -11.21
C THR A 410 9.73 15.72 -12.30
N PHE A 411 9.03 14.67 -11.90
CA PHE A 411 8.26 13.79 -12.76
C PHE A 411 6.78 13.88 -12.40
N ILE A 412 5.93 13.96 -13.42
CA ILE A 412 4.47 13.95 -13.26
C ILE A 412 3.96 12.54 -13.57
N LEU A 413 3.11 12.04 -12.68
CA LEU A 413 2.43 10.77 -12.86
C LEU A 413 0.96 11.03 -13.17
N LYS A 414 0.43 10.41 -14.23
CA LYS A 414 -0.98 10.53 -14.64
C LYS A 414 -1.64 9.17 -14.67
N ASP A 415 -2.97 9.18 -14.82
CA ASP A 415 -3.80 7.97 -14.94
C ASP A 415 -3.66 7.02 -13.73
N VAL A 416 -3.52 7.62 -12.54
CA VAL A 416 -3.56 6.93 -11.25
C VAL A 416 -4.98 7.01 -10.71
N ASP A 417 -5.61 5.86 -10.51
CA ASP A 417 -7.01 5.79 -10.07
C ASP A 417 -7.20 6.29 -8.62
N PRO A 418 -8.39 6.81 -8.27
CA PRO A 418 -8.64 7.40 -6.94
C PRO A 418 -8.51 6.44 -5.76
N ASP A 419 -8.66 5.15 -6.01
CA ASP A 419 -8.54 4.03 -5.07
C ASP A 419 -7.13 3.42 -5.05
N ALA A 420 -6.13 4.06 -5.67
CA ALA A 420 -4.73 3.70 -5.49
C ALA A 420 -4.35 3.70 -3.99
N ALA A 421 -3.93 2.54 -3.48
CA ALA A 421 -3.42 2.36 -2.12
C ALA A 421 -1.91 2.64 -2.05
N SER A 422 -1.17 2.36 -3.14
CA SER A 422 0.27 2.57 -3.24
C SER A 422 0.68 3.04 -4.64
N VAL A 423 1.58 4.03 -4.70
CA VAL A 423 2.18 4.53 -5.94
C VAL A 423 3.70 4.62 -5.76
N MET A 424 4.42 3.77 -6.49
CA MET A 424 5.87 3.61 -6.37
C MET A 424 6.55 3.97 -7.69
N VAL A 425 7.64 4.72 -7.65
CA VAL A 425 8.51 5.00 -8.79
C VAL A 425 9.79 4.19 -8.66
N SER A 426 10.04 3.33 -9.64
CA SER A 426 11.29 2.60 -9.80
C SER A 426 12.23 3.43 -10.67
N VAL A 427 13.44 3.71 -10.17
CA VAL A 427 14.47 4.47 -10.87
C VAL A 427 15.68 3.56 -11.09
N ASN A 428 16.06 3.33 -12.35
CA ASN A 428 17.24 2.57 -12.73
C ASN A 428 18.33 3.50 -13.27
N HIS A 429 19.51 3.42 -12.68
CA HIS A 429 20.71 4.12 -13.15
C HIS A 429 21.94 3.22 -12.99
N GLY A 430 22.75 3.09 -14.04
CA GLY A 430 23.96 2.26 -14.02
C GLY A 430 23.70 0.78 -13.66
N GLY A 431 22.50 0.27 -13.94
CA GLY A 431 22.09 -1.10 -13.60
C GLY A 431 21.59 -1.27 -12.16
N THR A 432 21.62 -0.23 -11.32
CA THR A 432 21.06 -0.25 -9.97
C THR A 432 19.63 0.29 -10.00
N THR A 433 18.67 -0.46 -9.44
CA THR A 433 17.27 -0.04 -9.33
C THR A 433 16.92 0.28 -7.88
N THR A 434 16.33 1.45 -7.65
CA THR A 434 15.80 1.89 -6.36
C THR A 434 14.34 2.29 -6.52
N THR A 435 13.53 2.06 -5.49
CA THR A 435 12.10 2.38 -5.50
C THR A 435 11.78 3.47 -4.48
N PHE A 436 10.90 4.39 -4.86
CA PHE A 436 10.52 5.55 -4.06
C PHE A 436 9.02 5.76 -4.08
N ALA A 437 8.45 6.22 -2.96
CA ALA A 437 7.06 6.65 -2.94
C ALA A 437 6.87 7.94 -3.73
N ALA A 438 5.89 7.95 -4.62
CA ALA A 438 5.40 9.18 -5.20
C ALA A 438 4.63 9.98 -4.13
N THR A 439 4.50 11.29 -4.36
CA THR A 439 3.77 12.20 -3.48
C THR A 439 2.53 12.71 -4.21
N ASN A 440 1.39 12.70 -3.53
CA ASN A 440 0.15 13.28 -4.06
C ASN A 440 -0.11 14.65 -3.42
N GLY A 441 -0.32 15.67 -4.25
CA GLY A 441 -0.58 17.03 -3.80
C GLY A 441 -1.61 17.74 -4.66
N ALA A 442 -1.75 19.06 -4.49
CA ALA A 442 -2.76 19.87 -5.19
C ALA A 442 -2.66 19.81 -6.74
N GLY A 443 -1.52 19.42 -7.29
CA GLY A 443 -1.32 19.24 -8.72
C GLY A 443 -1.25 17.79 -9.19
N GLY A 444 -1.72 16.82 -8.40
CA GLY A 444 -1.63 15.39 -8.69
C GLY A 444 -0.34 14.71 -8.21
N TRP A 445 -0.15 13.46 -8.64
CA TRP A 445 0.99 12.62 -8.26
C TRP A 445 2.29 13.08 -8.90
N ARG A 446 3.35 13.18 -8.09
CA ARG A 446 4.69 13.59 -8.53
C ARG A 446 5.79 12.78 -7.85
N PHE A 447 6.93 12.72 -8.51
CA PHE A 447 8.17 12.22 -7.92
C PHE A 447 9.30 13.22 -8.21
N THR A 448 10.06 13.58 -7.17
CA THR A 448 11.29 14.36 -7.29
C THR A 448 12.34 13.63 -6.44
N PRO A 449 13.53 13.33 -6.96
CA PRO A 449 14.57 12.68 -6.18
C PRO A 449 15.04 13.59 -5.04
N ALA A 450 15.31 13.00 -3.87
CA ALA A 450 15.70 13.75 -2.67
C ALA A 450 17.15 14.28 -2.68
N SER A 451 17.95 13.84 -3.65
CA SER A 451 19.36 14.19 -3.80
C SER A 451 19.67 14.42 -5.27
N ASP A 452 20.68 15.24 -5.52
CA ASP A 452 21.21 15.47 -6.87
C ASP A 452 21.60 14.15 -7.54
N TRP A 453 21.10 13.99 -8.76
CA TRP A 453 21.53 13.00 -9.72
C TRP A 453 22.80 13.47 -10.42
N THR A 454 23.65 12.50 -10.75
CA THR A 454 24.84 12.72 -11.56
C THR A 454 24.48 12.64 -13.03
N ASP A 455 25.34 13.18 -13.89
CA ASP A 455 25.11 13.12 -15.33
C ASP A 455 25.00 11.67 -15.83
N GLY A 456 24.07 11.44 -16.77
CA GLY A 456 23.80 10.15 -17.37
C GLY A 456 22.31 9.84 -17.53
N ALA A 457 22.03 8.65 -18.08
CA ALA A 457 20.67 8.19 -18.32
C ALA A 457 20.03 7.55 -17.07
N TYR A 458 18.79 7.90 -16.81
CA TYR A 458 17.92 7.35 -15.78
C TYR A 458 16.67 6.78 -16.44
N THR A 459 16.33 5.53 -16.14
CA THR A 459 15.09 4.91 -16.62
C THR A 459 14.11 4.75 -15.48
N LEU A 460 12.95 5.38 -15.59
CA LEU A 460 11.91 5.41 -14.57
C LEU A 460 10.70 4.59 -15.01
N SER A 461 10.05 3.90 -14.06
CA SER A 461 8.73 3.32 -14.26
C SER A 461 7.89 3.45 -13.00
N VAL A 462 6.58 3.49 -13.15
CA VAL A 462 5.62 3.60 -12.04
C VAL A 462 4.94 2.26 -11.83
N THR A 463 4.80 1.84 -10.59
CA THR A 463 3.92 0.75 -10.16
C THR A 463 2.83 1.34 -9.29
N VAL A 464 1.57 1.09 -9.66
CA VAL A 464 0.39 1.44 -8.87
C VAL A 464 -0.23 0.15 -8.35
N THR A 465 -0.66 0.16 -7.09
CA THR A 465 -1.47 -0.89 -6.47
C THR A 465 -2.70 -0.24 -5.85
N ASP A 466 -3.90 -0.70 -6.18
CA ASP A 466 -5.15 -0.20 -5.60
C ASP A 466 -5.52 -0.95 -4.30
N LYS A 467 -6.67 -0.59 -3.73
CA LYS A 467 -7.19 -1.19 -2.50
C LYS A 467 -7.63 -2.64 -2.65
N ALA A 468 -8.10 -3.05 -3.82
CA ALA A 468 -8.42 -4.44 -4.12
C ALA A 468 -7.16 -5.28 -4.44
N GLY A 469 -5.99 -4.65 -4.52
CA GLY A 469 -4.72 -5.30 -4.77
C GLY A 469 -4.42 -5.56 -6.25
N ASN A 470 -5.14 -4.92 -7.20
CA ASN A 470 -4.73 -4.92 -8.59
C ASN A 470 -3.39 -4.18 -8.72
N VAL A 471 -2.53 -4.63 -9.63
CA VAL A 471 -1.20 -4.03 -9.84
C VAL A 471 -1.03 -3.67 -11.31
N SER A 472 -0.65 -2.42 -11.56
CA SER A 472 -0.46 -1.87 -12.90
C SER A 472 0.87 -1.15 -13.01
N HIS A 473 1.44 -1.12 -14.21
CA HIS A 473 2.79 -0.61 -14.47
C HIS A 473 2.79 0.35 -15.66
N SER A 474 3.53 1.47 -15.54
CA SER A 474 3.75 2.37 -16.67
C SER A 474 4.71 1.76 -17.68
N ALA A 475 4.68 2.27 -18.91
CA ALA A 475 5.84 2.16 -19.80
C ALA A 475 7.06 2.87 -19.16
N PRO A 476 8.29 2.41 -19.43
CA PRO A 476 9.49 3.07 -18.92
C PRO A 476 9.72 4.42 -19.63
N LEU A 477 10.14 5.43 -18.87
CA LEU A 477 10.60 6.72 -19.35
C LEU A 477 12.11 6.82 -19.14
N THR A 478 12.88 7.09 -20.20
CA THR A 478 14.30 7.39 -20.08
C THR A 478 14.50 8.90 -20.12
N VAL A 479 15.21 9.42 -19.11
CA VAL A 479 15.62 10.83 -18.99
C VAL A 479 17.13 10.90 -18.84
N ASN A 480 17.75 11.82 -19.55
CA ASN A 480 19.18 12.08 -19.45
C ASN A 480 19.41 13.35 -18.62
N VAL A 481 20.21 13.22 -17.56
CA VAL A 481 20.70 14.37 -16.80
C VAL A 481 22.05 14.77 -17.38
N ASP A 482 22.21 16.04 -17.70
CA ASP A 482 23.45 16.65 -18.15
C ASP A 482 23.54 18.06 -17.57
N THR A 483 24.41 18.25 -16.60
CA THR A 483 24.52 19.47 -15.80
C THR A 483 25.76 20.32 -16.15
N HIS A 484 26.50 19.99 -17.22
CA HIS A 484 27.77 20.63 -17.52
C HIS A 484 27.99 20.87 -19.02
N VAL A 485 28.56 22.03 -19.34
CA VAL A 485 29.11 22.32 -20.68
C VAL A 485 30.45 23.03 -20.53
N THR A 486 31.35 22.86 -21.50
CA THR A 486 32.66 23.53 -21.55
C THR A 486 32.90 24.23 -22.88
N ILE A 487 33.88 25.15 -22.89
CA ILE A 487 34.49 25.67 -24.12
C ILE A 487 35.94 25.17 -24.12
N ASP A 488 36.32 24.42 -25.14
CA ASP A 488 37.61 23.73 -25.17
C ASP A 488 38.73 24.68 -25.62
N SER A 489 38.47 25.50 -26.65
CA SER A 489 39.41 26.54 -27.09
C SER A 489 38.75 27.65 -27.91
N ILE A 490 39.38 28.82 -27.91
CA ILE A 490 39.05 29.97 -28.75
C ILE A 490 40.33 30.40 -29.47
N VAL A 491 40.27 30.57 -30.79
CA VAL A 491 41.43 30.92 -31.63
C VAL A 491 41.08 32.11 -32.53
N LEU A 492 41.93 33.13 -32.55
CA LEU A 492 41.92 34.15 -33.61
C LEU A 492 42.52 33.52 -34.88
N VAL A 493 41.70 33.30 -35.90
CA VAL A 493 42.08 32.55 -37.10
C VAL A 493 42.89 33.40 -38.06
N ASN A 494 42.61 34.70 -38.12
CA ASN A 494 43.34 35.68 -38.94
C ASN A 494 44.42 36.42 -38.12
N ASP A 495 45.10 35.70 -37.24
CA ASP A 495 46.29 36.19 -36.53
C ASP A 495 47.39 36.53 -37.54
N SER A 496 48.02 37.69 -37.40
CA SER A 496 48.99 38.21 -38.36
C SER A 496 50.42 37.95 -37.89
N SER A 497 51.31 37.61 -38.82
CA SER A 497 52.75 37.34 -38.60
C SER A 497 53.11 36.16 -37.69
N PHE A 498 52.59 36.11 -36.46
CA PHE A 498 52.89 35.08 -35.46
C PHE A 498 51.61 34.45 -34.89
N ILE A 499 51.36 33.17 -35.20
CA ILE A 499 50.17 32.47 -34.72
C ILE A 499 50.22 32.28 -33.20
N GLY A 500 49.16 32.71 -32.51
CA GLY A 500 48.89 32.50 -31.09
C GLY A 500 49.22 33.69 -30.19
N ASP A 501 49.62 34.84 -30.74
CA ASP A 501 49.76 36.08 -29.96
C ASP A 501 48.50 36.97 -29.97
N ASN A 502 47.49 36.59 -30.76
CA ASN A 502 46.19 37.26 -30.88
C ASN A 502 46.33 38.71 -31.35
N LEU A 503 47.23 38.97 -32.31
CA LEU A 503 47.47 40.26 -32.92
C LEU A 503 47.17 40.20 -34.42
N THR A 504 46.23 41.03 -34.88
CA THR A 504 45.85 41.07 -36.30
C THR A 504 45.84 42.49 -36.83
N ASN A 505 46.15 42.65 -38.11
CA ASN A 505 45.93 43.90 -38.86
C ASN A 505 44.63 43.90 -39.67
N GLU A 506 43.78 42.90 -39.47
CA GLU A 506 42.48 42.81 -40.12
C GLU A 506 41.39 43.41 -39.22
N VAL A 507 40.64 44.40 -39.73
CA VAL A 507 39.55 45.06 -38.98
C VAL A 507 38.33 44.17 -38.71
N ARG A 508 38.25 43.01 -39.35
CA ARG A 508 37.16 42.03 -39.18
C ARG A 508 37.74 40.74 -38.59
N PRO A 509 37.89 40.65 -37.26
CA PRO A 509 38.49 39.48 -36.64
C PRO A 509 37.65 38.23 -36.92
N HIS A 510 38.33 37.12 -37.16
CA HIS A 510 37.76 35.82 -37.42
C HIS A 510 38.12 34.88 -36.28
N PHE A 511 37.12 34.33 -35.61
CA PHE A 511 37.31 33.43 -34.48
C PHE A 511 36.80 32.03 -34.78
N ARG A 512 37.58 31.04 -34.34
CA ARG A 512 37.17 29.65 -34.22
C ARG A 512 36.98 29.30 -32.75
N VAL A 513 35.90 28.60 -32.44
CA VAL A 513 35.59 28.09 -31.11
C VAL A 513 35.39 26.58 -31.22
N THR A 514 36.15 25.83 -30.44
CA THR A 514 35.99 24.37 -30.31
C THR A 514 35.27 24.07 -29.00
N VAL A 515 34.27 23.19 -29.06
CA VAL A 515 33.37 22.84 -27.97
C VAL A 515 33.03 21.35 -28.05
N PRO A 516 32.53 20.74 -26.96
CA PRO A 516 31.99 19.38 -26.99
C PRO A 516 30.83 19.21 -27.97
N GLY A 517 30.56 17.97 -28.38
CA GLY A 517 29.62 17.65 -29.46
C GLY A 517 28.13 17.82 -29.13
N ASP A 518 27.80 18.02 -27.85
CA ASP A 518 26.45 18.35 -27.35
C ASP A 518 26.15 19.86 -27.40
N VAL A 519 27.10 20.71 -27.79
CA VAL A 519 26.88 22.14 -27.98
C VAL A 519 26.08 22.43 -29.26
N ASN A 520 24.96 23.14 -29.13
CA ASN A 520 24.08 23.49 -30.25
C ASN A 520 24.00 24.99 -30.54
N VAL A 521 24.54 25.85 -29.66
CA VAL A 521 24.60 27.29 -29.85
C VAL A 521 25.94 27.84 -29.33
N VAL A 522 26.67 28.56 -30.17
CA VAL A 522 27.83 29.37 -29.75
C VAL A 522 27.60 30.82 -30.18
N ARG A 523 27.79 31.75 -29.25
CA ARG A 523 27.65 33.19 -29.49
C ARG A 523 28.84 33.98 -28.96
N LEU A 524 29.20 35.04 -29.66
CA LEU A 524 30.37 35.87 -29.40
C LEU A 524 29.98 37.34 -29.20
N SER A 525 30.70 38.06 -28.34
CA SER A 525 30.45 39.46 -27.99
C SER A 525 31.76 40.21 -27.77
N LEU A 526 31.82 41.48 -28.21
CA LEU A 526 32.92 42.42 -27.91
C LEU A 526 32.54 43.51 -26.88
N ASN A 527 31.33 43.47 -26.33
CA ASN A 527 30.81 44.52 -25.44
C ASN A 527 30.17 43.96 -24.17
N ASP A 528 30.79 42.92 -23.60
CA ASP A 528 30.39 42.30 -22.33
C ASP A 528 28.93 41.80 -22.34
N GLY A 529 28.57 41.09 -23.41
CA GLY A 529 27.28 40.42 -23.57
C GLY A 529 26.10 41.33 -23.89
N LYS A 530 26.32 42.63 -24.17
CA LYS A 530 25.25 43.54 -24.58
C LYS A 530 24.71 43.23 -25.98
N THR A 531 25.58 42.81 -26.89
CA THR A 531 25.20 42.36 -28.24
C THR A 531 25.93 41.08 -28.58
N TRP A 532 25.22 40.13 -29.18
CA TRP A 532 25.74 38.80 -29.51
C TRP A 532 25.69 38.55 -31.02
N GLY A 533 26.77 38.00 -31.55
CA GLY A 533 26.83 37.37 -32.86
C GLY A 533 26.77 35.85 -32.73
N ASN A 534 25.94 35.19 -33.54
CA ASN A 534 25.86 33.72 -33.54
C ASN A 534 26.91 33.14 -34.48
N ALA A 535 27.77 32.27 -33.96
CA ALA A 535 28.71 31.51 -34.77
C ALA A 535 27.99 30.49 -35.65
N THR A 536 28.66 30.06 -36.70
CA THR A 536 28.19 28.99 -37.59
C THR A 536 29.08 27.78 -37.43
N GLN A 537 28.48 26.61 -37.24
CA GLN A 537 29.23 25.35 -37.18
C GLN A 537 29.77 24.99 -38.56
N SER A 538 31.06 24.70 -38.61
CA SER A 538 31.77 24.22 -39.78
C SER A 538 31.60 22.72 -39.98
N ALA A 539 32.05 22.20 -41.13
CA ALA A 539 31.99 20.77 -41.42
C ALA A 539 32.88 19.90 -40.49
N SER A 540 33.87 20.48 -39.81
CA SER A 540 34.69 19.78 -38.81
C SER A 540 34.06 19.74 -37.41
N GLY A 541 32.94 20.43 -37.20
CA GLY A 541 32.27 20.54 -35.90
C GLY A 541 32.67 21.79 -35.09
N ASP A 542 33.73 22.49 -35.49
CA ASP A 542 34.13 23.77 -34.88
C ASP A 542 33.17 24.91 -35.25
N TRP A 543 33.02 25.89 -34.37
CA TRP A 543 32.18 27.07 -34.60
C TRP A 543 33.02 28.25 -35.08
N GLU A 544 32.66 28.83 -36.21
CA GLU A 544 33.37 29.94 -36.83
C GLU A 544 32.52 31.23 -36.77
N TYR A 545 33.15 32.37 -36.49
CA TYR A 545 32.49 33.68 -36.52
C TYR A 545 33.43 34.75 -37.07
N ILE A 546 33.02 35.38 -38.18
CA ILE A 546 33.71 36.53 -38.77
C ILE A 546 32.92 37.78 -38.41
N TRP A 547 33.58 38.79 -37.84
CA TRP A 547 32.90 40.04 -37.51
C TRP A 547 32.39 40.74 -38.80
N PRO A 548 31.09 41.05 -38.90
CA PRO A 548 30.50 41.56 -40.15
C PRO A 548 30.88 43.02 -40.44
N ASP A 549 31.10 43.79 -39.37
CA ASP A 549 31.47 45.21 -39.40
C ASP A 549 32.90 45.38 -38.92
N ASP A 550 33.50 46.51 -39.31
CA ASP A 550 34.87 46.84 -38.91
C ASP A 550 34.91 47.13 -37.40
N VAL A 551 35.83 46.44 -36.71
CA VAL A 551 36.14 46.63 -35.30
C VAL A 551 37.25 47.67 -35.19
N THR A 552 37.16 48.54 -34.18
CA THR A 552 38.10 49.66 -34.02
C THR A 552 39.51 49.19 -33.68
N GLU A 553 40.51 50.00 -34.03
CA GLU A 553 41.90 49.86 -33.60
C GLU A 553 42.04 49.68 -32.07
N GLY A 554 43.01 48.87 -31.65
CA GLY A 554 43.43 48.69 -30.26
C GLY A 554 43.06 47.34 -29.63
N LYS A 555 43.11 47.30 -28.30
CA LYS A 555 42.86 46.09 -27.50
C LYS A 555 41.37 45.81 -27.34
N HIS A 556 41.01 44.54 -27.45
CA HIS A 556 39.64 44.05 -27.29
C HIS A 556 39.59 42.83 -26.39
N THR A 557 38.43 42.63 -25.75
CA THR A 557 38.11 41.42 -25.01
C THR A 557 36.90 40.77 -25.66
N LEU A 558 37.13 39.59 -26.24
CA LEU A 558 36.08 38.73 -26.76
C LEU A 558 35.46 37.93 -25.61
N THR A 559 34.14 37.94 -25.51
CA THR A 559 33.36 37.04 -24.65
C THR A 559 32.67 36.01 -25.53
N VAL A 560 32.87 34.72 -25.26
CA VAL A 560 32.23 33.61 -25.93
C VAL A 560 31.30 32.90 -24.95
N GLU A 561 30.06 32.62 -25.35
CA GLU A 561 29.13 31.78 -24.61
C GLU A 561 28.73 30.57 -25.47
N ALA A 562 28.88 29.36 -24.91
CA ALA A 562 28.38 28.12 -25.48
C ALA A 562 27.18 27.63 -24.68
N THR A 563 26.15 27.16 -25.37
CA THR A 563 24.97 26.50 -24.80
C THR A 563 24.82 25.11 -25.40
N ASP A 564 24.66 24.09 -24.56
CA ASP A 564 24.41 22.71 -25.00
C ASP A 564 22.93 22.40 -25.21
N ILE A 565 22.65 21.16 -25.67
CA ILE A 565 21.28 20.69 -25.89
C ILE A 565 20.47 20.65 -24.59
N ALA A 566 21.10 20.34 -23.45
CA ALA A 566 20.46 20.34 -22.13
C ALA A 566 20.18 21.76 -21.60
N GLY A 567 20.75 22.79 -22.24
CA GLY A 567 20.62 24.20 -21.89
C GLY A 567 21.63 24.70 -20.85
N ASN A 568 22.68 23.94 -20.54
CA ASN A 568 23.82 24.44 -19.75
C ASN A 568 24.54 25.55 -20.50
N LYS A 569 25.22 26.43 -19.77
CA LYS A 569 25.98 27.55 -20.35
C LYS A 569 27.39 27.64 -19.81
N ALA A 570 28.36 27.77 -20.71
CA ALA A 570 29.74 28.11 -20.39
C ALA A 570 30.11 29.46 -21.00
N THR A 571 30.96 30.22 -20.32
CA THR A 571 31.49 31.49 -20.82
C THR A 571 33.00 31.50 -20.68
N GLN A 572 33.69 31.96 -21.73
CA GLN A 572 35.15 32.13 -21.74
C GLN A 572 35.52 33.44 -22.44
N MET A 573 36.64 34.03 -22.05
CA MET A 573 37.14 35.28 -22.62
C MET A 573 38.48 35.09 -23.33
N LEU A 574 38.71 35.87 -24.39
CA LEU A 574 39.98 35.96 -25.11
C LEU A 574 40.34 37.44 -25.31
N GLU A 575 41.54 37.84 -24.90
CA GLU A 575 42.09 39.17 -25.24
C GLU A 575 42.78 39.11 -26.60
N PHE A 576 42.55 40.11 -27.44
CA PHE A 576 43.21 40.26 -28.74
C PHE A 576 43.43 41.74 -29.07
N ILE A 577 44.28 42.02 -30.05
CA ILE A 577 44.63 43.37 -30.49
C ILE A 577 44.41 43.46 -32.00
N ILE A 578 43.71 44.52 -32.42
CA ILE A 578 43.68 44.94 -33.83
C ILE A 578 44.67 46.09 -33.95
N ASP A 579 45.69 45.91 -34.78
CA ASP A 579 46.69 46.93 -35.10
C ASP A 579 46.81 47.11 -36.61
N THR A 580 46.24 48.19 -37.10
CA THR A 580 46.19 48.57 -38.51
C THR A 580 47.16 49.71 -38.85
N THR A 581 48.03 50.08 -37.91
CA THR A 581 48.79 51.33 -37.97
C THR A 581 50.28 51.09 -38.08
N LEU A 582 50.91 51.71 -39.07
CA LEU A 582 52.37 51.75 -39.18
C LEU A 582 52.84 53.08 -39.78
N SER A 583 53.74 53.77 -39.08
CA SER A 583 54.32 55.02 -39.53
C SER A 583 55.13 54.86 -40.83
N THR A 584 55.19 55.94 -41.62
CA THR A 584 56.05 55.99 -42.80
C THR A 584 57.49 56.32 -42.40
N PRO A 585 58.48 55.45 -42.67
CA PRO A 585 59.87 55.72 -42.33
C PRO A 585 60.47 56.80 -43.24
N THR A 586 61.58 57.39 -42.80
CA THR A 586 62.36 58.37 -43.56
C THR A 586 63.83 57.96 -43.60
N ILE A 587 64.53 58.34 -44.66
CA ILE A 587 65.97 58.11 -44.83
C ILE A 587 66.63 59.37 -45.40
N THR A 588 67.78 59.75 -44.85
CA THR A 588 68.58 60.90 -45.27
C THR A 588 70.06 60.53 -45.33
N LEU A 589 70.81 61.10 -46.27
CA LEU A 589 72.27 61.07 -46.24
C LEU A 589 72.74 61.84 -44.99
N ASP A 590 73.71 61.30 -44.27
CA ASP A 590 74.24 61.97 -43.09
C ASP A 590 74.96 63.26 -43.50
N ALA A 591 74.67 64.35 -42.78
CA ALA A 591 75.22 65.68 -43.10
C ALA A 591 76.76 65.77 -43.05
N VAL A 592 77.42 64.80 -42.42
CA VAL A 592 78.90 64.71 -42.40
C VAL A 592 79.46 64.05 -43.66
N ASP A 593 78.65 63.25 -44.36
CA ASP A 593 79.03 62.53 -45.57
C ASP A 593 78.50 63.22 -46.84
N ASP A 594 77.61 64.20 -46.71
CA ASP A 594 77.14 65.07 -47.80
C ASP A 594 78.20 66.14 -48.11
N SER A 595 79.16 65.78 -48.97
CA SER A 595 80.39 66.53 -49.20
C SER A 595 80.24 67.57 -50.31
N GLY A 596 81.01 68.67 -50.23
CA GLY A 596 80.93 69.74 -51.21
C GLY A 596 79.73 70.67 -50.97
N VAL A 597 78.60 70.45 -51.63
CA VAL A 597 77.40 71.31 -51.54
C VAL A 597 76.34 70.70 -50.63
N ALA A 598 76.18 71.27 -49.43
CA ALA A 598 75.20 70.77 -48.46
C ALA A 598 73.76 70.73 -49.00
N GLY A 599 73.10 69.59 -48.81
CA GLY A 599 71.72 69.27 -49.14
C GLY A 599 71.51 68.72 -50.55
N ASP A 600 72.56 68.53 -51.35
CA ASP A 600 72.43 68.04 -52.73
C ASP A 600 72.47 66.50 -52.85
N ASN A 601 72.84 65.79 -51.79
CA ASN A 601 73.01 64.34 -51.72
C ASN A 601 74.08 63.81 -52.67
N ILE A 602 75.13 64.61 -52.90
CA ILE A 602 76.33 64.20 -53.63
C ILE A 602 77.45 64.00 -52.61
N THR A 603 78.16 62.88 -52.72
CA THR A 603 79.21 62.51 -51.75
C THR A 603 80.45 61.99 -52.43
N ASN A 604 81.62 62.33 -51.88
CA ASN A 604 82.90 61.72 -52.21
C ASN A 604 83.32 60.62 -51.23
N GLU A 605 82.46 60.28 -50.28
CA GLU A 605 82.65 59.16 -49.38
C GLU A 605 82.20 57.86 -50.05
N LYS A 606 83.04 56.82 -49.97
CA LYS A 606 82.73 55.51 -50.56
C LYS A 606 81.81 54.66 -49.68
N THR A 607 81.70 55.00 -48.41
CA THR A 607 80.82 54.31 -47.45
C THR A 607 80.00 55.35 -46.69
N PRO A 608 79.12 56.10 -47.38
CA PRO A 608 78.34 57.15 -46.73
C PRO A 608 77.36 56.56 -45.70
N GLY A 609 77.14 57.27 -44.60
CA GLY A 609 76.16 56.97 -43.58
C GLY A 609 74.77 57.50 -43.91
N PHE A 610 73.75 56.76 -43.47
CA PHE A 610 72.35 57.11 -43.68
C PHE A 610 71.55 57.00 -42.38
N THR A 611 71.01 58.12 -41.92
CA THR A 611 70.10 58.16 -40.77
C THR A 611 68.68 57.78 -41.18
N ILE A 612 68.06 56.91 -40.39
CA ILE A 612 66.69 56.42 -40.59
C ILE A 612 65.83 56.79 -39.38
N ASN A 613 64.68 57.42 -39.62
CA ASN A 613 63.74 57.84 -38.57
C ASN A 613 62.30 57.39 -38.90
N GLY A 614 61.38 57.53 -37.94
CA GLY A 614 59.96 57.17 -38.13
C GLY A 614 59.71 55.67 -38.10
N ILE A 615 60.49 54.94 -37.29
CA ILE A 615 60.29 53.51 -37.04
C ILE A 615 59.52 53.35 -35.73
N ASP A 616 58.35 52.71 -35.79
CA ASP A 616 57.52 52.48 -34.62
C ASP A 616 58.12 51.43 -33.68
N ALA A 617 57.72 51.45 -32.41
CA ALA A 617 58.33 50.63 -31.36
C ALA A 617 58.03 49.13 -31.51
N ASP A 618 56.96 48.81 -32.22
CA ASP A 618 56.49 47.48 -32.60
C ASP A 618 56.98 47.03 -33.99
N ALA A 619 57.87 47.80 -34.65
CA ALA A 619 58.58 47.33 -35.84
C ALA A 619 59.24 45.96 -35.57
N SER A 620 58.86 44.94 -36.33
CA SER A 620 59.38 43.58 -36.26
C SER A 620 60.54 43.39 -37.24
N GLN A 621 60.51 44.08 -38.38
CA GLN A 621 61.55 44.05 -39.39
C GLN A 621 61.78 45.45 -39.98
N VAL A 622 63.04 45.85 -40.12
CA VAL A 622 63.45 47.08 -40.81
C VAL A 622 64.53 46.71 -41.82
N MET A 623 64.32 47.09 -43.08
CA MET A 623 65.25 46.82 -44.17
C MET A 623 65.53 48.09 -44.96
N VAL A 624 66.75 48.20 -45.50
CA VAL A 624 67.08 49.16 -46.55
C VAL A 624 67.23 48.43 -47.88
N VAL A 625 66.58 48.95 -48.90
CA VAL A 625 66.70 48.50 -50.29
C VAL A 625 67.62 49.47 -51.01
N VAL A 626 68.81 49.02 -51.37
CA VAL A 626 69.79 49.80 -52.10
C VAL A 626 69.75 49.40 -53.56
N THR A 627 69.47 50.34 -54.45
CA THR A 627 69.38 50.12 -55.90
C THR A 627 70.46 50.90 -56.63
N HIS A 628 71.28 50.20 -57.41
CA HIS A 628 72.34 50.78 -58.25
C HIS A 628 72.39 50.08 -59.60
N ASN A 629 72.47 50.84 -60.70
CA ASN A 629 72.46 50.31 -62.08
C ASN A 629 71.31 49.33 -62.37
N GLY A 630 70.13 49.60 -61.79
CA GLY A 630 68.94 48.75 -61.95
C GLY A 630 68.95 47.44 -61.16
N LYS A 631 69.97 47.19 -60.32
CA LYS A 631 70.02 46.04 -59.40
C LYS A 631 69.74 46.50 -57.97
N SER A 632 68.80 45.82 -57.31
CA SER A 632 68.43 46.09 -55.93
C SER A 632 68.95 45.01 -54.98
N LYS A 633 69.39 45.43 -53.79
CA LYS A 633 69.75 44.54 -52.68
C LYS A 633 68.97 44.97 -51.45
N GLU A 634 68.27 44.04 -50.82
CA GLU A 634 67.62 44.25 -49.53
C GLU A 634 68.57 43.86 -48.41
N LEU A 635 68.66 44.72 -47.40
CA LEU A 635 69.56 44.56 -46.26
C LEU A 635 68.77 44.78 -44.98
N ALA A 636 68.69 43.75 -44.14
CA ALA A 636 68.12 43.88 -42.81
C ALA A 636 69.01 44.77 -41.94
N LEU A 637 68.38 45.68 -41.22
CA LEU A 637 69.06 46.59 -40.31
C LEU A 637 68.93 46.11 -38.87
N THR A 638 69.88 46.55 -38.06
CA THR A 638 69.81 46.44 -36.61
C THR A 638 70.06 47.82 -36.00
N GLN A 639 69.50 48.07 -34.82
CA GLN A 639 69.74 49.35 -34.13
C GLN A 639 71.16 49.40 -33.59
N VAL A 640 71.86 50.50 -33.86
CA VAL A 640 73.15 50.81 -33.26
C VAL A 640 72.93 51.93 -32.25
N SER A 641 73.17 51.65 -30.96
CA SER A 641 73.00 52.61 -29.86
C SER A 641 71.61 53.27 -29.79
N GLY A 642 70.55 52.51 -30.14
CA GLY A 642 69.16 52.98 -30.11
C GLY A 642 68.73 53.84 -31.30
N ARG A 643 69.54 53.91 -32.37
CA ARG A 643 69.20 54.57 -33.62
C ARG A 643 69.24 53.59 -34.79
N TRP A 644 68.33 53.76 -35.74
CA TRP A 644 68.40 53.10 -37.03
C TRP A 644 69.35 53.87 -37.96
N HIS A 645 70.39 53.18 -38.39
CA HIS A 645 71.43 53.75 -39.24
C HIS A 645 71.88 52.69 -40.23
N PHE A 646 72.21 53.12 -41.45
CA PHE A 646 72.76 52.26 -42.48
C PHE A 646 74.07 52.83 -42.99
N THR A 647 75.08 51.96 -43.08
CA THR A 647 76.35 52.26 -43.75
C THR A 647 76.68 51.07 -44.65
N PRO A 648 77.14 51.28 -45.89
CA PRO A 648 77.57 50.19 -46.75
C PRO A 648 78.75 49.40 -46.16
N ASP A 649 78.66 48.07 -46.20
CA ASP A 649 79.76 47.19 -45.75
C ASP A 649 81.00 47.22 -46.68
N SER A 650 80.87 47.82 -47.86
CA SER A 650 81.91 47.90 -48.88
C SER A 650 81.83 49.20 -49.65
N ASP A 651 82.98 49.69 -50.11
CA ASP A 651 83.09 50.85 -51.00
C ASP A 651 82.07 50.80 -52.14
N TRP A 652 81.30 51.86 -52.25
CA TRP A 652 80.48 52.17 -53.41
C TRP A 652 81.35 52.73 -54.53
N THR A 653 80.96 52.41 -55.76
CA THR A 653 81.57 52.95 -56.97
C THR A 653 80.87 54.23 -57.38
N ASP A 654 81.53 55.10 -58.14
CA ASP A 654 80.90 56.33 -58.62
C ASP A 654 79.60 56.03 -59.41
N GLY A 655 78.57 56.86 -59.17
CA GLY A 655 77.26 56.78 -59.80
C GLY A 655 76.09 56.95 -58.82
N ASN A 656 74.88 56.82 -59.35
CA ASN A 656 73.65 57.05 -58.59
C ASN A 656 73.20 55.79 -57.84
N TYR A 657 72.87 55.97 -56.57
CA TYR A 657 72.26 54.99 -55.68
C TYR A 657 70.87 55.49 -55.30
N THR A 658 69.88 54.60 -55.30
CA THR A 658 68.55 54.90 -54.77
C THR A 658 68.27 54.00 -53.58
N LEU A 659 68.02 54.60 -52.43
CA LEU A 659 67.75 53.92 -51.17
C LEU A 659 66.28 54.04 -50.80
N THR A 660 65.68 52.98 -50.29
CA THR A 660 64.32 52.98 -49.74
C THR A 660 64.29 52.14 -48.48
N VAL A 661 63.69 52.63 -47.41
CA VAL A 661 63.52 51.86 -46.17
C VAL A 661 62.17 51.17 -46.19
N LYS A 662 62.13 49.88 -45.93
CA LYS A 662 60.92 49.08 -45.74
C LYS A 662 60.82 48.66 -44.27
N VAL A 663 59.63 48.79 -43.70
CA VAL A 663 59.33 48.43 -42.32
C VAL A 663 58.12 47.51 -42.31
N GLU A 664 58.20 46.47 -41.49
CA GLU A 664 57.08 45.62 -41.10
C GLU A 664 56.97 45.65 -39.58
N ASP A 665 55.75 45.79 -39.05
CA ASP A 665 55.51 45.70 -37.60
C ASP A 665 55.13 44.29 -37.16
N LYS A 666 54.81 44.13 -35.87
CA LYS A 666 54.40 42.84 -35.32
C LYS A 666 53.05 42.37 -35.85
N ALA A 667 52.14 43.28 -36.20
CA ALA A 667 50.84 42.96 -36.78
C ALA A 667 50.91 42.70 -38.30
N GLY A 668 52.10 42.80 -38.89
CA GLY A 668 52.33 42.56 -40.32
C GLY A 668 51.92 43.74 -41.22
N ASN A 669 51.68 44.93 -40.65
CA ASN A 669 51.54 46.12 -41.48
C ASN A 669 52.88 46.42 -42.16
N MET A 670 52.85 46.86 -43.41
CA MET A 670 54.04 47.21 -44.17
C MET A 670 54.02 48.68 -44.59
N SER A 671 55.16 49.34 -44.43
CA SER A 671 55.35 50.74 -44.80
C SER A 671 56.71 50.95 -45.45
N GLN A 672 56.82 51.93 -46.35
CA GLN A 672 58.08 52.23 -47.03
C GLN A 672 58.32 53.72 -47.15
N SER A 673 59.59 54.13 -47.08
CA SER A 673 59.98 55.53 -47.23
C SER A 673 59.79 56.00 -48.66
N SER A 674 59.78 57.33 -48.86
CA SER A 674 60.09 57.86 -50.19
C SER A 674 61.53 57.48 -50.58
N PRO A 675 61.82 57.23 -51.87
CA PRO A 675 63.18 56.92 -52.31
C PRO A 675 64.12 58.11 -52.12
N LEU A 676 65.31 57.87 -51.58
CA LEU A 676 66.41 58.84 -51.51
C LEU A 676 67.42 58.51 -52.62
N THR A 677 67.70 59.46 -53.50
CA THR A 677 68.77 59.33 -54.50
C THR A 677 70.04 60.01 -53.99
N VAL A 678 71.15 59.28 -53.98
CA VAL A 678 72.48 59.75 -53.61
C VAL A 678 73.45 59.47 -54.75
N THR A 679 74.31 60.44 -55.07
CA THR A 679 75.35 60.28 -56.09
C THR A 679 76.69 60.14 -55.41
N VAL A 680 77.35 59.01 -55.60
CA VAL A 680 78.77 58.85 -55.22
C VAL A 680 79.61 59.38 -56.37
N ASP A 681 80.49 60.32 -56.08
CA ASP A 681 81.46 60.86 -57.02
C ASP A 681 82.76 61.11 -56.27
N THR A 682 83.77 60.29 -56.54
CA THR A 682 85.05 60.32 -55.83
C THR A 682 86.18 60.96 -56.63
N GLN A 683 85.90 61.49 -57.82
CA GLN A 683 86.94 61.92 -58.75
C GLN A 683 86.55 63.18 -59.52
N THR A 684 87.46 64.14 -59.53
CA THR A 684 87.44 65.24 -60.50
C THR A 684 88.77 65.35 -61.23
N VAL A 685 88.77 66.01 -62.38
CA VAL A 685 89.96 66.20 -63.21
C VAL A 685 89.96 67.60 -63.86
N ILE A 686 91.15 68.11 -64.21
CA ILE A 686 91.29 69.22 -65.14
C ILE A 686 91.68 68.65 -66.49
N SER A 687 90.79 68.76 -67.48
CA SER A 687 90.98 68.19 -68.81
C SER A 687 91.98 68.99 -69.64
N SER A 688 91.94 70.32 -69.58
CA SER A 688 92.94 71.18 -70.24
C SER A 688 93.00 72.59 -69.66
N ILE A 689 94.16 73.23 -69.80
CA ILE A 689 94.38 74.65 -69.52
C ILE A 689 94.99 75.28 -70.77
N VAL A 690 94.39 76.35 -71.27
CA VAL A 690 94.82 77.05 -72.48
C VAL A 690 95.02 78.53 -72.16
N LEU A 691 96.19 79.07 -72.52
CA LEU A 691 96.41 80.51 -72.63
C LEU A 691 95.70 80.99 -73.89
N VAL A 692 94.58 81.68 -73.74
CA VAL A 692 93.69 82.06 -74.85
C VAL A 692 94.28 83.20 -75.67
N ASN A 693 95.00 84.11 -75.02
CA ASN A 693 95.66 85.25 -75.63
C ASN A 693 97.16 85.01 -75.86
N ASP A 694 97.53 83.78 -76.21
CA ASP A 694 98.87 83.44 -76.74
C ASP A 694 99.15 84.30 -78.00
N SER A 695 100.29 84.99 -78.02
CA SER A 695 100.65 85.98 -79.03
C SER A 695 101.99 85.67 -79.69
N GLY A 696 102.06 85.77 -81.02
CA GLY A 696 103.27 85.46 -81.77
C GLY A 696 103.21 84.04 -82.33
N ILE A 697 103.92 83.09 -81.72
CA ILE A 697 103.95 81.69 -82.16
C ILE A 697 102.86 80.91 -81.43
N VAL A 698 101.79 80.57 -82.14
CA VAL A 698 100.66 79.82 -81.59
C VAL A 698 101.12 78.55 -80.87
N GLY A 699 100.81 78.44 -79.59
CA GLY A 699 101.04 77.26 -78.76
C GLY A 699 102.37 77.25 -78.02
N ASP A 700 103.17 78.32 -78.12
CA ASP A 700 104.39 78.49 -77.33
C ASP A 700 104.12 78.96 -75.89
N LYS A 701 102.86 79.32 -75.58
CA LYS A 701 102.39 79.77 -74.26
C LYS A 701 103.04 81.10 -73.83
N MET A 702 103.37 81.96 -74.78
CA MET A 702 103.87 83.30 -74.54
C MET A 702 102.81 84.34 -74.89
N THR A 703 102.69 85.40 -74.11
CA THR A 703 101.76 86.50 -74.40
C THR A 703 102.40 87.85 -74.14
N ASN A 704 102.14 88.81 -75.03
CA ASN A 704 102.48 90.22 -74.82
C ASN A 704 101.37 91.00 -74.08
N ASN A 705 100.33 90.30 -73.63
CA ASN A 705 99.22 90.90 -72.89
C ASN A 705 99.46 90.80 -71.38
N VAL A 706 99.59 91.95 -70.73
CA VAL A 706 99.77 92.07 -69.26
C VAL A 706 98.58 91.56 -68.45
N HIS A 707 97.44 91.25 -69.08
CA HIS A 707 96.32 90.51 -68.48
C HIS A 707 96.15 89.14 -69.16
N PRO A 708 96.93 88.12 -68.77
CA PRO A 708 96.80 86.77 -69.31
C PRO A 708 95.37 86.24 -69.17
N HIS A 709 94.84 85.67 -70.25
CA HIS A 709 93.52 85.05 -70.28
C HIS A 709 93.69 83.54 -70.37
N PHE A 710 93.21 82.84 -69.35
CA PHE A 710 93.19 81.38 -69.33
C PHE A 710 91.78 80.84 -69.53
N ARG A 711 91.69 79.76 -70.28
CA ARG A 711 90.51 78.89 -70.36
C ARG A 711 90.85 77.54 -69.77
N VAL A 712 90.04 77.09 -68.84
CA VAL A 712 90.14 75.81 -68.16
C VAL A 712 88.95 74.95 -68.61
N THR A 713 89.23 73.72 -69.04
CA THR A 713 88.20 72.73 -69.35
C THR A 713 88.22 71.65 -68.27
N VAL A 714 87.07 71.38 -67.70
CA VAL A 714 86.80 70.47 -66.58
C VAL A 714 85.49 69.71 -66.84
N PRO A 715 85.21 68.61 -66.13
CA PRO A 715 83.90 67.96 -66.15
C PRO A 715 82.75 68.94 -65.78
N GLU A 716 81.53 68.59 -66.17
CA GLU A 716 80.36 69.49 -66.03
C GLU A 716 79.88 69.67 -64.58
N ASP A 717 80.24 68.76 -63.69
CA ASP A 717 79.99 68.78 -62.24
C ASP A 717 80.95 69.71 -61.47
N VAL A 718 81.97 70.27 -62.13
CA VAL A 718 82.87 71.26 -61.52
C VAL A 718 82.14 72.56 -61.25
N ASN A 719 82.01 72.89 -59.96
CA ASN A 719 81.31 74.06 -59.46
C ASN A 719 82.25 75.23 -59.12
N VAL A 720 83.53 74.96 -58.90
CA VAL A 720 84.53 76.00 -58.62
C VAL A 720 85.80 75.73 -59.42
N VAL A 721 86.27 76.73 -60.19
CA VAL A 721 87.62 76.74 -60.73
C VAL A 721 88.34 77.98 -60.24
N ARG A 722 89.54 77.83 -59.71
CA ARG A 722 90.39 78.93 -59.22
C ARG A 722 91.82 78.82 -59.73
N LEU A 723 92.45 79.97 -59.97
CA LEU A 723 93.76 80.10 -60.59
C LEU A 723 94.71 80.92 -59.72
N SER A 724 95.99 80.58 -59.74
CA SER A 724 97.06 81.22 -58.96
C SER A 724 98.36 81.27 -59.77
N ILE A 725 99.13 82.36 -59.67
CA ILE A 725 100.49 82.46 -60.25
C ILE A 725 101.60 82.56 -59.19
N ASP A 726 101.25 82.55 -57.90
CA ASP A 726 102.17 82.75 -56.76
C ASP A 726 102.33 81.49 -55.89
N GLY A 727 102.14 80.31 -56.49
CA GLY A 727 102.26 79.03 -55.79
C GLY A 727 101.08 78.68 -54.87
N GLY A 728 99.92 79.32 -55.05
CA GLY A 728 98.68 79.03 -54.30
C GLY A 728 98.49 79.89 -53.07
N THR A 729 99.25 80.99 -52.95
CA THR A 729 99.12 81.94 -51.84
C THR A 729 97.89 82.82 -52.04
N THR A 730 97.63 83.24 -53.28
CA THR A 730 96.42 83.96 -53.66
C THR A 730 95.70 83.26 -54.82
N TRP A 731 94.37 83.22 -54.76
CA TRP A 731 93.54 82.54 -55.73
C TRP A 731 92.51 83.49 -56.33
N GLY A 732 92.40 83.48 -57.66
CA GLY A 732 91.32 84.11 -58.39
C GLY A 732 90.30 83.10 -58.86
N ASN A 733 89.02 83.34 -58.59
CA ASN A 733 87.95 82.47 -59.09
C ASN A 733 87.69 82.74 -60.57
N ALA A 734 87.75 81.69 -61.39
CA ALA A 734 87.30 81.75 -62.77
C ALA A 734 85.79 81.95 -62.84
N THR A 735 85.35 82.42 -64.00
CA THR A 735 83.93 82.53 -64.35
C THR A 735 83.57 81.44 -65.33
N GLN A 736 82.51 80.69 -65.03
CA GLN A 736 82.01 79.68 -65.96
C GLN A 736 81.50 80.35 -67.24
N SER A 737 81.82 79.75 -68.37
CA SER A 737 81.31 80.10 -69.69
C SER A 737 79.82 79.78 -69.81
N ALA A 738 79.19 80.20 -70.91
CA ALA A 738 77.87 79.70 -71.31
C ALA A 738 77.85 78.18 -71.61
N VAL A 739 79.02 77.58 -71.82
CA VAL A 739 79.18 76.12 -71.96
C VAL A 739 79.67 75.55 -70.63
N LYS A 740 78.90 74.63 -70.03
CA LYS A 740 79.29 73.92 -68.80
C LYS A 740 80.63 73.22 -68.99
N GLY A 741 81.39 73.11 -67.91
CA GLY A 741 82.74 72.55 -67.93
C GLY A 741 83.81 73.48 -68.52
N ILE A 742 83.47 74.64 -69.11
CA ILE A 742 84.46 75.61 -69.58
C ILE A 742 84.46 76.83 -68.67
N TRP A 743 85.63 77.15 -68.11
CA TRP A 743 85.84 78.27 -67.21
C TRP A 743 86.86 79.24 -67.80
N ASN A 744 86.63 80.54 -67.67
CA ASN A 744 87.53 81.58 -68.15
C ASN A 744 87.99 82.46 -66.98
N TYR A 745 89.28 82.81 -67.00
CA TYR A 745 89.85 83.74 -66.05
C TYR A 745 90.78 84.71 -66.77
N ASN A 746 90.42 85.98 -66.75
CA ASN A 746 91.30 87.07 -67.18
C ASN A 746 91.98 87.58 -65.93
N TRP A 747 93.31 87.65 -65.94
CA TRP A 747 94.02 88.28 -64.84
C TRP A 747 93.54 89.72 -64.69
N PRO A 748 93.10 90.18 -63.51
CA PRO A 748 92.46 91.49 -63.36
C PRO A 748 93.47 92.65 -63.18
N THR A 749 94.73 92.32 -62.92
CA THR A 749 95.84 93.28 -62.72
C THR A 749 96.99 92.93 -63.64
N ASP A 750 97.81 93.93 -63.98
CA ASP A 750 99.03 93.75 -64.76
C ASP A 750 99.94 92.67 -64.13
N VAL A 751 100.24 91.64 -64.92
CA VAL A 751 101.27 90.64 -64.67
C VAL A 751 102.54 91.14 -65.38
N GLY A 752 103.62 91.37 -64.63
CA GLY A 752 104.87 91.86 -65.20
C GLY A 752 105.57 90.85 -66.11
N ASP A 753 106.59 91.29 -66.85
CA ASP A 753 107.35 90.39 -67.72
C ASP A 753 108.08 89.33 -66.89
N GLY A 754 107.96 88.07 -67.31
CA GLY A 754 108.56 86.97 -66.57
C GLY A 754 107.98 85.60 -66.91
N LYS A 755 108.64 84.58 -66.38
CA LYS A 755 108.18 83.19 -66.44
C LYS A 755 107.33 82.88 -65.21
N TYR A 756 106.12 82.40 -65.43
CA TYR A 756 105.16 82.09 -64.38
C TYR A 756 104.71 80.63 -64.47
N THR A 757 104.47 80.05 -63.29
CA THR A 757 103.77 78.77 -63.16
C THR A 757 102.34 79.09 -62.74
N LEU A 758 101.41 78.96 -63.68
CA LEU A 758 99.98 78.98 -63.35
C LEU A 758 99.63 77.68 -62.63
N MET A 759 98.96 77.77 -61.49
CA MET A 759 98.33 76.66 -60.79
C MET A 759 96.81 76.84 -60.87
N VAL A 760 96.12 75.80 -61.30
CA VAL A 760 94.66 75.76 -61.42
C VAL A 760 94.15 74.70 -60.47
N GLU A 761 93.12 75.03 -59.69
CA GLU A 761 92.38 74.06 -58.89
C GLU A 761 90.91 74.06 -59.34
N ALA A 762 90.39 72.86 -59.58
CA ALA A 762 88.98 72.61 -59.85
C ALA A 762 88.39 71.81 -58.69
N ILE A 763 87.18 72.21 -58.24
CA ILE A 763 86.41 71.52 -57.20
C ILE A 763 85.03 71.18 -57.77
N ASP A 764 84.65 69.91 -57.70
CA ASP A 764 83.33 69.43 -58.14
C ASP A 764 82.23 69.56 -57.09
N ALA A 765 81.02 69.16 -57.47
CA ALA A 765 79.84 69.17 -56.60
C ALA A 765 80.03 68.30 -55.35
N ALA A 766 80.71 67.16 -55.47
CA ALA A 766 81.06 66.27 -54.37
C ALA A 766 82.23 66.82 -53.50
N GLY A 767 82.87 67.91 -53.89
CA GLY A 767 84.00 68.50 -53.18
C GLY A 767 85.35 67.85 -53.48
N ASN A 768 85.46 66.96 -54.47
CA ASN A 768 86.75 66.45 -54.95
C ASN A 768 87.56 67.59 -55.55
N LYS A 769 88.89 67.51 -55.45
CA LYS A 769 89.80 68.55 -55.94
C LYS A 769 90.79 67.99 -56.96
N ALA A 770 90.91 68.65 -58.10
CA ALA A 770 91.99 68.44 -59.05
C ALA A 770 92.85 69.68 -59.14
N THR A 771 94.17 69.50 -59.14
CA THR A 771 95.13 70.57 -59.40
C THR A 771 95.96 70.27 -60.63
N GLN A 772 96.25 71.29 -61.44
CA GLN A 772 97.11 71.17 -62.61
C GLN A 772 97.88 72.48 -62.82
N THR A 773 99.08 72.40 -63.37
CA THR A 773 99.93 73.56 -63.64
C THR A 773 100.15 73.80 -65.12
N LEU A 774 100.37 75.06 -65.50
CA LEU A 774 100.76 75.49 -66.84
C LEU A 774 101.87 76.53 -66.73
N GLU A 775 103.03 76.24 -67.32
CA GLU A 775 104.09 77.24 -67.50
C GLU A 775 103.70 78.19 -68.65
N PHE A 776 103.82 79.50 -68.41
CA PHE A 776 103.63 80.54 -69.43
C PHE A 776 104.60 81.70 -69.22
N ILE A 777 104.80 82.51 -70.25
CA ILE A 777 105.66 83.69 -70.18
C ILE A 777 104.84 84.92 -70.56
N VAL A 778 104.95 85.98 -69.76
CA VAL A 778 104.51 87.32 -70.15
C VAL A 778 105.74 88.07 -70.66
N ASP A 779 105.64 88.59 -71.87
CA ASP A 779 106.68 89.39 -72.52
C ASP A 779 106.03 90.55 -73.28
N ALA A 780 105.69 91.60 -72.54
CA ALA A 780 105.01 92.78 -73.05
C ALA A 780 105.99 93.86 -73.54
N THR A 781 107.31 93.68 -73.38
CA THR A 781 108.33 94.67 -73.76
C THR A 781 109.29 94.16 -74.83
N LEU A 782 109.51 94.95 -75.89
CA LEU A 782 110.56 94.69 -76.89
C LEU A 782 111.88 95.29 -76.39
N SER A 783 112.89 94.45 -76.14
CA SER A 783 114.26 94.87 -75.79
C SER A 783 115.11 95.21 -77.02
#